data_AF-A0A958WTQ0-F1
#
_entry.id   AF-A0A958WTQ0-F1
#
_cell.length_a   1.000
_cell.length_b   1.000
_cell.length_c   1.000
_cell.angle_alpha   90.00
_cell.angle_beta   90.00
_cell.angle_gamma   90.00
#
_symmetry.space_group_name_H-M   'P 1'
#
loop_
_entity.id
_entity.type
_entity.pdbx_description
1 polymer ?
#
loop_
_entity_poly.entity_id
_entity_poly.type
_entity_poly.pdbx_seq_one_letter_code
_entity_poly.pdbx_strand_id
1 'polypeptide(L)'
;MPEESKKTTIHALVIGINDYQENILLSGNLIFPRLSGCVNDAKNVVSYLQSDPSLDLRLLELYDAQATKPVIVHAMRTHLAQAAAGDVVFLYYSGHGAVEKADESVWGDPRIEALVCHYDHPHSPDFLLADKELRILLKELYDTTQAHIVTIFDCCHSGDNTRELSILGGKRVKKQIDHLFPQRQWNEFIFADRFQAAQFAGKNMNEVIAQAPHVQIAAAERDEPALEVNGQGVLTFHLLKTLKSCAGSLSYRDLHSRVRNQLKYLFIQKPKIYAPEPNLDLLDAGFLKKAVEPAAKTANLVFNQKVGWRIDRGILHGVTEGVTEVMIDKNGEIFRFPVGKTELDAALVPDLTGLEKIEYLVKLSGIATQIIRLHLINKDALTNDFQSVAAALSAPENAAFIALEDDASRADYSIVFWKDMVYLTKPGDLLRPLFRPIHFTFFDNEGTAANNPGAIPELIESLRKVSIWTKLNRLQNEGSEVLDDQALEISFLRMNPDGTETPMSFDQNQICKIVYDELIGSSTRWGGQFKIVMKNKTPGTKLYVALLYQAGDFSTTARLLEPQVAEIEPGRSKTVRDHRNGSMFISLDEIAYWYNKPTFTDTLKFIVSTQPFELDGLETNGLLEPLTPDNIENEISKGGIDLDDGQGKKPSLKGWNAQTFHLEFQNPEYNAVPAKDVERMLDANSELAHFAIGLYFQKGKNGSLDASLDLASKELPAGEKGLLWNTALASANRWAHFWRMRRYKSMMQKNPDLPRLVAEGDSWFQHPLLTDIIDYVGRYYPIYCVAEAGDTIRNYLKEGEYLQAINTVDPKVFLISGGGNDILGESMVKFLRRDFEEGEEGKKPARFFTAAFKNELESVLEMYRTIFMDLQKRKPGMKIFVHGYDYPHPLASGTKKRSWIGKYLDDCEITREGDRRSAVQYMMNEFNERLKALTASEEFRQQVDYIDLRKIVRDDQWDDEIHPNDEGFQDVSLKVLQKLVEVL
;
A
#
# COMPACT_ATOMS: atom_id res chain seq x y z
N MET A 1 23.40 17.61 21.54
CA MET A 1 22.75 18.90 21.23
C MET A 1 21.49 18.60 20.45
N PRO A 2 20.45 19.44 20.45
CA PRO A 2 19.39 19.34 19.46
C PRO A 2 20.00 19.47 18.06
N GLU A 3 19.49 18.72 17.08
CA GLU A 3 19.83 18.98 15.68
C GLU A 3 19.20 20.31 15.25
N GLU A 4 19.97 21.14 14.54
CA GLU A 4 19.39 22.35 13.95
C GLU A 4 18.44 21.94 12.83
N SER A 5 17.15 22.25 12.98
CA SER A 5 16.12 21.92 11.99
C SER A 5 16.46 22.56 10.65
N LYS A 6 16.85 21.74 9.66
CA LYS A 6 17.22 22.19 8.31
C LYS A 6 16.10 23.04 7.72
N LYS A 7 16.43 24.29 7.37
CA LYS A 7 15.49 25.22 6.73
C LYS A 7 15.08 24.77 5.34
N THR A 8 13.87 25.13 4.93
CA THR A 8 13.38 24.91 3.57
C THR A 8 13.77 26.08 2.66
N THR A 9 14.58 25.84 1.63
CA THR A 9 14.88 26.84 0.61
C THR A 9 13.64 27.12 -0.23
N ILE A 10 13.30 28.39 -0.46
CA ILE A 10 12.19 28.79 -1.33
C ILE A 10 12.65 29.81 -2.36
N HIS A 11 12.57 29.44 -3.63
CA HIS A 11 12.73 30.35 -4.76
C HIS A 11 11.36 30.97 -5.07
N ALA A 12 11.19 32.25 -4.71
CA ALA A 12 9.92 32.96 -4.80
C ALA A 12 9.96 34.05 -5.88
N LEU A 13 8.97 34.06 -6.77
CA LEU A 13 8.67 35.13 -7.71
C LEU A 13 7.29 35.70 -7.39
N VAL A 14 7.23 36.96 -6.96
CA VAL A 14 6.00 37.60 -6.49
C VAL A 14 5.67 38.81 -7.35
N ILE A 15 4.53 38.74 -8.04
CA ILE A 15 4.10 39.69 -9.07
C ILE A 15 2.83 40.41 -8.61
N GLY A 16 2.79 41.74 -8.73
CA GLY A 16 1.60 42.54 -8.44
C GLY A 16 1.44 43.71 -9.41
N ILE A 17 0.29 43.81 -10.07
CA ILE A 17 0.03 44.83 -11.10
C ILE A 17 -1.25 45.59 -10.78
N ASN A 18 -1.09 46.89 -10.51
CA ASN A 18 -2.15 47.88 -10.33
C ASN A 18 -2.25 48.82 -11.56
N ASP A 19 -1.09 49.30 -12.04
CA ASP A 19 -1.01 50.37 -13.03
C ASP A 19 -1.13 49.86 -14.47
N TYR A 20 -2.38 49.63 -14.89
CA TYR A 20 -2.72 49.46 -16.30
C TYR A 20 -2.94 50.84 -16.96
N GLN A 21 -2.32 51.07 -18.13
CA GLN A 21 -2.27 52.39 -18.74
C GLN A 21 -3.61 52.76 -19.42
N GLU A 22 -4.45 53.51 -18.70
CA GLU A 22 -5.81 53.94 -19.09
C GLU A 22 -5.86 54.81 -20.37
N ASN A 23 -4.73 55.41 -20.76
CA ASN A 23 -4.60 56.24 -21.96
C ASN A 23 -4.27 55.45 -23.25
N ILE A 24 -4.05 54.13 -23.15
CA ILE A 24 -3.71 53.26 -24.28
C ILE A 24 -4.97 52.51 -24.73
N LEU A 25 -5.50 52.85 -25.91
CA LEU A 25 -6.65 52.17 -26.50
C LEU A 25 -6.24 50.81 -27.10
N LEU A 26 -6.49 49.73 -26.35
CA LEU A 26 -6.28 48.37 -26.84
C LEU A 26 -7.47 47.92 -27.71
N SER A 27 -7.20 47.09 -28.73
CA SER A 27 -8.19 46.70 -29.75
C SER A 27 -9.02 47.87 -30.34
N GLY A 28 -8.49 49.10 -30.33
CA GLY A 28 -9.11 50.31 -30.88
C GLY A 28 -10.17 51.00 -30.00
N ASN A 29 -10.71 50.36 -28.96
CA ASN A 29 -11.76 50.94 -28.08
C ASN A 29 -11.71 50.49 -26.61
N LEU A 30 -10.83 49.54 -26.23
CA LEU A 30 -10.77 49.02 -24.86
C LEU A 30 -9.88 49.92 -23.98
N ILE A 31 -10.41 50.31 -22.83
CA ILE A 31 -9.67 50.93 -21.72
C ILE A 31 -9.59 49.89 -20.60
N PHE A 32 -8.40 49.61 -20.10
CA PHE A 32 -8.22 48.76 -18.92
C PHE A 32 -8.55 49.54 -17.64
N PRO A 33 -9.39 49.01 -16.73
CA PRO A 33 -9.61 49.65 -15.44
C PRO A 33 -8.40 49.43 -14.53
N ARG A 34 -7.88 50.49 -13.90
CA ARG A 34 -6.83 50.33 -12.88
C ARG A 34 -7.32 49.53 -11.66
N LEU A 35 -6.43 48.71 -11.13
CA LEU A 35 -6.60 48.02 -9.84
C LEU A 35 -5.89 48.81 -8.73
N SER A 36 -6.24 48.55 -7.47
CA SER A 36 -5.59 49.20 -6.31
C SER A 36 -4.96 48.24 -5.31
N GLY A 37 -5.41 46.97 -5.28
CA GLY A 37 -5.00 46.00 -4.28
C GLY A 37 -3.80 45.13 -4.66
N CYS A 38 -3.54 44.86 -5.94
CA CYS A 38 -2.62 43.79 -6.36
C CYS A 38 -1.17 43.96 -5.86
N VAL A 39 -0.64 45.18 -5.89
CA VAL A 39 0.72 45.48 -5.36
C VAL A 39 0.75 45.34 -3.83
N ASN A 40 -0.36 45.64 -3.15
CA ASN A 40 -0.50 45.47 -1.71
C ASN A 40 -0.69 44.00 -1.33
N ASP A 41 -1.50 43.24 -2.06
CA ASP A 41 -1.69 41.79 -1.93
C ASP A 41 -0.34 41.07 -2.04
N ALA A 42 0.43 41.36 -3.09
CA ALA A 42 1.78 40.85 -3.30
C ALA A 42 2.74 41.19 -2.14
N LYS A 43 2.73 42.43 -1.63
CA LYS A 43 3.55 42.84 -0.46
C LYS A 43 3.13 42.15 0.84
N ASN A 44 1.86 41.82 1.00
CA ASN A 44 1.37 41.01 2.13
C ASN A 44 1.89 39.56 2.06
N VAL A 45 2.03 38.99 0.86
CA VAL A 45 2.64 37.67 0.63
C VAL A 45 4.14 37.70 0.91
N VAL A 46 4.88 38.70 0.40
CA VAL A 46 6.30 38.92 0.74
C VAL A 46 6.48 39.00 2.26
N SER A 47 5.66 39.82 2.93
CA SER A 47 5.70 40.00 4.39
C SER A 47 5.40 38.71 5.16
N TYR A 48 4.54 37.83 4.63
CA TYR A 48 4.28 36.52 5.22
C TYR A 48 5.51 35.60 5.08
N LEU A 49 6.07 35.47 3.87
CA LEU A 49 7.25 34.62 3.62
C LEU A 49 8.47 35.09 4.43
N GLN A 50 8.69 36.40 4.56
CA GLN A 50 9.76 36.98 5.37
C GLN A 50 9.55 36.83 6.88
N SER A 51 8.30 36.65 7.35
CA SER A 51 7.99 36.47 8.77
C SER A 51 8.24 35.04 9.29
N ASP A 52 8.58 34.10 8.41
CA ASP A 52 8.70 32.69 8.73
C ASP A 52 10.17 32.26 8.96
N PRO A 53 10.58 31.96 10.20
CA PRO A 53 11.96 31.62 10.50
C PRO A 53 12.40 30.25 9.94
N SER A 54 11.47 29.38 9.52
CA SER A 54 11.77 28.05 8.96
C SER A 54 12.27 28.10 7.51
N LEU A 55 12.16 29.24 6.84
CA LEU A 55 12.49 29.40 5.43
C LEU A 55 13.88 29.99 5.21
N ASP A 56 14.50 29.60 4.08
CA ASP A 56 15.59 30.34 3.44
C ASP A 56 15.07 30.93 2.11
N LEU A 57 14.68 32.20 2.16
CA LEU A 57 13.88 32.83 1.12
C LEU A 57 14.74 33.51 0.05
N ARG A 58 14.67 33.00 -1.18
CA ARG A 58 15.29 33.55 -2.39
C ARG A 58 14.23 34.29 -3.20
N LEU A 59 13.99 35.55 -2.86
CA LEU A 59 12.87 36.36 -3.37
C LEU A 59 13.25 37.21 -4.59
N LEU A 60 12.33 37.29 -5.55
CA LEU A 60 12.29 38.29 -6.62
C LEU A 60 10.88 38.91 -6.67
N GLU A 61 10.81 40.23 -6.62
CA GLU A 61 9.57 41.03 -6.66
C GLU A 61 9.45 41.74 -8.02
N LEU A 62 8.26 41.71 -8.63
CA LEU A 62 7.96 42.46 -9.86
C LEU A 62 6.66 43.27 -9.67
N TYR A 63 6.77 44.60 -9.68
CA TYR A 63 5.64 45.51 -9.49
C TYR A 63 5.38 46.40 -10.71
N ASP A 64 4.10 46.53 -11.08
CA ASP A 64 3.60 47.42 -12.13
C ASP A 64 4.47 47.34 -13.41
N ALA A 65 5.16 48.43 -13.78
CA ALA A 65 6.00 48.53 -14.99
C ALA A 65 7.14 47.50 -15.08
N GLN A 66 7.50 46.82 -13.98
CA GLN A 66 8.50 45.74 -13.98
C GLN A 66 7.92 44.40 -14.48
N ALA A 67 6.60 44.22 -14.39
CA ALA A 67 5.90 42.96 -14.61
C ALA A 67 5.45 42.77 -16.06
N THR A 68 6.34 42.98 -17.03
CA THR A 68 6.08 42.73 -18.46
C THR A 68 6.25 41.23 -18.78
N LYS A 69 5.58 40.73 -19.83
CA LYS A 69 5.64 39.30 -20.21
C LYS A 69 7.08 38.79 -20.39
N PRO A 70 8.00 39.49 -21.09
CA PRO A 70 9.38 39.01 -21.24
C PRO A 70 10.14 38.93 -19.91
N VAL A 71 9.93 39.87 -18.97
CA VAL A 71 10.60 39.88 -17.67
C VAL A 71 10.07 38.75 -16.78
N ILE A 72 8.76 38.50 -16.77
CA ILE A 72 8.16 37.38 -16.03
C ILE A 72 8.67 36.03 -16.56
N VAL A 73 8.66 35.83 -17.88
CA VAL A 73 9.16 34.61 -18.53
C VAL A 73 10.65 34.39 -18.25
N HIS A 74 11.46 35.47 -18.30
CA HIS A 74 12.88 35.41 -17.95
C HIS A 74 13.09 35.07 -16.46
N ALA A 75 12.34 35.69 -15.56
CA ALA A 75 12.40 35.43 -14.12
C ALA A 75 12.04 33.98 -13.77
N MET A 76 11.02 33.39 -14.41
CA MET A 76 10.75 31.96 -14.28
C MET A 76 11.94 31.12 -14.75
N ARG A 77 12.43 31.36 -15.98
CA ARG A 77 13.53 30.59 -16.59
C ARG A 77 14.92 30.80 -15.96
N THR A 78 15.11 31.76 -15.05
CA THR A 78 16.42 32.08 -14.45
C THR A 78 16.47 32.18 -12.92
N HIS A 79 15.41 32.67 -12.26
CA HIS A 79 15.38 32.81 -10.79
C HIS A 79 14.72 31.61 -10.11
N LEU A 80 13.58 31.16 -10.63
CA LEU A 80 12.91 29.96 -10.13
C LEU A 80 13.65 28.66 -10.50
N ALA A 81 14.30 28.64 -11.67
CA ALA A 81 15.11 27.52 -12.15
C ALA A 81 16.42 27.27 -11.37
N GLN A 82 16.73 28.05 -10.32
CA GLN A 82 17.86 27.83 -9.42
C GLN A 82 17.55 26.89 -8.24
N ALA A 83 16.28 26.53 -8.02
CA ALA A 83 15.88 25.60 -6.96
C ALA A 83 16.42 24.18 -7.22
N ALA A 84 16.79 23.46 -6.15
CA ALA A 84 17.25 22.09 -6.22
C ALA A 84 16.16 21.08 -5.82
N ALA A 85 16.42 19.79 -6.09
CA ALA A 85 15.54 18.70 -5.69
C ALA A 85 15.35 18.71 -4.16
N GLY A 86 14.11 18.93 -3.71
CA GLY A 86 13.77 19.07 -2.30
C GLY A 86 13.40 20.49 -1.86
N ASP A 87 13.76 21.52 -2.61
CA ASP A 87 13.37 22.92 -2.36
C ASP A 87 11.91 23.20 -2.77
N VAL A 88 11.48 24.45 -2.63
CA VAL A 88 10.17 24.95 -3.09
C VAL A 88 10.34 26.04 -4.15
N VAL A 89 9.58 25.93 -5.24
CA VAL A 89 9.40 26.97 -6.25
C VAL A 89 8.04 27.62 -6.02
N PHE A 90 8.01 28.92 -5.77
CA PHE A 90 6.82 29.67 -5.41
C PHE A 90 6.55 30.80 -6.41
N LEU A 91 5.41 30.73 -7.11
CA LEU A 91 4.95 31.78 -8.02
C LEU A 91 3.67 32.40 -7.46
N TYR A 92 3.68 33.72 -7.21
CA TYR A 92 2.49 34.48 -6.88
C TYR A 92 2.24 35.56 -7.94
N TYR A 93 0.99 35.69 -8.37
CA TYR A 93 0.53 36.77 -9.24
C TYR A 93 -0.80 37.34 -8.75
N SER A 94 -0.89 38.67 -8.70
CA SER A 94 -2.15 39.40 -8.62
C SER A 94 -2.20 40.48 -9.70
N GLY A 95 -3.31 40.53 -10.41
CA GLY A 95 -3.54 41.43 -11.55
C GLY A 95 -4.83 41.07 -12.27
N HIS A 96 -5.02 41.58 -13.48
CA HIS A 96 -6.12 41.15 -14.35
C HIS A 96 -5.87 39.78 -14.98
N GLY A 97 -6.95 39.04 -15.18
CA GLY A 97 -7.02 37.97 -16.19
C GLY A 97 -7.87 38.40 -17.38
N ALA A 98 -7.53 37.86 -18.55
CA ALA A 98 -8.15 38.12 -19.85
C ALA A 98 -8.26 36.82 -20.66
N VAL A 99 -9.03 36.86 -21.76
CA VAL A 99 -9.26 35.69 -22.62
C VAL A 99 -9.20 36.08 -24.08
N GLU A 100 -8.55 35.25 -24.88
CA GLU A 100 -8.40 35.40 -26.33
C GLU A 100 -9.10 34.25 -27.08
N LYS A 101 -9.39 34.47 -28.37
CA LYS A 101 -9.84 33.39 -29.26
C LYS A 101 -8.72 32.38 -29.48
N ALA A 102 -9.05 31.10 -29.38
CA ALA A 102 -8.12 30.02 -29.69
C ALA A 102 -8.27 29.57 -31.15
N ASP A 103 -7.22 28.95 -31.69
CA ASP A 103 -7.37 28.08 -32.85
C ASP A 103 -8.00 26.74 -32.42
N GLU A 104 -9.31 26.60 -32.60
CA GLU A 104 -10.07 25.41 -32.21
C GLU A 104 -9.53 24.12 -32.86
N SER A 105 -8.93 24.21 -34.06
CA SER A 105 -8.32 23.06 -34.75
C SER A 105 -7.03 22.56 -34.09
N VAL A 106 -6.38 23.40 -33.29
CA VAL A 106 -5.13 23.11 -32.57
C VAL A 106 -5.39 22.79 -31.10
N TRP A 107 -6.40 23.42 -30.48
CA TRP A 107 -6.58 23.41 -29.03
C TRP A 107 -7.85 22.74 -28.50
N GLY A 108 -8.88 22.52 -29.34
CA GLY A 108 -10.16 21.90 -28.95
C GLY A 108 -11.08 22.74 -28.05
N ASP A 109 -10.57 23.74 -27.34
CA ASP A 109 -11.34 24.83 -26.71
C ASP A 109 -11.31 26.05 -27.65
N PRO A 110 -12.44 26.74 -27.94
CA PRO A 110 -12.46 27.98 -28.72
C PRO A 110 -11.85 29.20 -28.00
N ARG A 111 -11.39 29.08 -26.75
CA ARG A 111 -10.81 30.15 -25.94
C ARG A 111 -9.47 29.76 -25.29
N ILE A 112 -8.58 30.74 -25.13
CA ILE A 112 -7.35 30.64 -24.33
C ILE A 112 -7.40 31.67 -23.20
N GLU A 113 -7.03 31.25 -22.01
CA GLU A 113 -7.03 32.09 -20.81
C GLU A 113 -5.62 32.63 -20.54
N ALA A 114 -5.51 33.89 -20.13
CA ALA A 114 -4.22 34.57 -20.00
C ALA A 114 -4.14 35.54 -18.82
N LEU A 115 -2.95 35.65 -18.25
CA LEU A 115 -2.59 36.70 -17.30
C LEU A 115 -2.23 37.97 -18.07
N VAL A 116 -2.72 39.11 -17.59
CA VAL A 116 -2.44 40.42 -18.18
C VAL A 116 -1.18 41.02 -17.54
N CYS A 117 -0.05 40.86 -18.23
CA CYS A 117 1.20 41.52 -17.88
C CYS A 117 1.11 43.05 -18.11
N HIS A 118 2.05 43.80 -17.55
CA HIS A 118 2.14 45.24 -17.82
C HIS A 118 2.51 45.52 -19.28
N TYR A 119 1.91 46.56 -19.85
CA TYR A 119 2.15 47.07 -21.20
C TYR A 119 2.23 48.60 -21.20
N ASP A 120 3.02 49.17 -22.10
CA ASP A 120 3.28 50.62 -22.22
C ASP A 120 3.11 51.15 -23.65
N HIS A 121 2.81 50.28 -24.63
CA HIS A 121 2.61 50.63 -26.04
C HIS A 121 1.33 50.01 -26.62
N PRO A 122 0.61 50.68 -27.55
CA PRO A 122 -0.46 50.06 -28.32
C PRO A 122 0.09 49.32 -29.55
N HIS A 123 0.09 47.98 -29.54
CA HIS A 123 -0.20 47.06 -30.68
C HIS A 123 0.17 45.59 -30.33
N SER A 124 -0.61 44.62 -30.85
CA SER A 124 -0.58 43.16 -30.54
C SER A 124 -0.91 42.78 -29.07
N PRO A 125 -1.31 41.52 -28.80
CA PRO A 125 -1.56 41.00 -27.44
C PRO A 125 -0.29 40.41 -26.80
N ASP A 126 0.87 41.03 -27.01
CA ASP A 126 2.18 40.53 -26.54
C ASP A 126 2.31 40.52 -25.01
N PHE A 127 1.48 41.30 -24.31
CA PHE A 127 1.33 41.34 -22.86
C PHE A 127 0.49 40.19 -22.27
N LEU A 128 -0.17 39.36 -23.10
CA LEU A 128 -0.95 38.21 -22.64
C LEU A 128 -0.07 36.96 -22.48
N LEU A 129 0.14 36.54 -21.23
CA LEU A 129 0.80 35.27 -20.89
C LEU A 129 -0.26 34.18 -20.73
N ALA A 130 -0.39 33.32 -21.74
CA ALA A 130 -1.43 32.30 -21.82
C ALA A 130 -1.21 31.12 -20.86
N ASP A 131 -2.29 30.44 -20.50
CA ASP A 131 -2.27 29.21 -19.70
C ASP A 131 -1.42 28.10 -20.33
N LYS A 132 -1.42 28.00 -21.67
CA LYS A 132 -0.56 27.06 -22.41
C LYS A 132 0.93 27.40 -22.27
N GLU A 133 1.27 28.69 -22.19
CA GLU A 133 2.63 29.18 -21.97
C GLU A 133 3.08 28.93 -20.53
N LEU A 134 2.21 29.20 -19.55
CA LEU A 134 2.44 28.89 -18.13
C LEU A 134 2.67 27.39 -17.91
N ARG A 135 1.82 26.52 -18.49
CA ARG A 135 1.96 25.07 -18.42
C ARG A 135 3.35 24.59 -18.86
N ILE A 136 3.88 25.16 -19.93
CA ILE A 136 5.22 24.84 -20.45
C ILE A 136 6.31 25.37 -19.52
N LEU A 137 6.19 26.58 -18.98
CA LEU A 137 7.15 27.12 -18.02
C LEU A 137 7.19 26.33 -16.71
N LEU A 138 6.04 25.84 -16.22
CA LEU A 138 5.98 24.97 -15.04
C LEU A 138 6.60 23.59 -15.33
N LYS A 139 6.45 23.06 -16.55
CA LYS A 139 7.12 21.81 -16.96
C LYS A 139 8.63 21.97 -17.12
N GLU A 140 9.08 23.05 -17.76
CA GLU A 140 10.50 23.43 -17.83
C GLU A 140 11.12 23.57 -16.42
N LEU A 141 10.40 24.19 -15.48
CA LEU A 141 10.83 24.32 -14.09
C LEU A 141 10.92 22.98 -13.38
N TYR A 142 9.90 22.12 -13.48
CA TYR A 142 9.93 20.82 -12.84
C TYR A 142 11.07 19.95 -13.39
N ASP A 143 11.18 19.84 -14.70
CA ASP A 143 12.21 19.02 -15.38
C ASP A 143 13.64 19.49 -15.06
N THR A 144 13.83 20.78 -14.74
CA THR A 144 15.12 21.35 -14.34
C THR A 144 15.42 21.15 -12.85
N THR A 145 14.42 21.26 -11.98
CA THR A 145 14.62 21.43 -10.52
C THR A 145 14.21 20.23 -9.67
N GLN A 146 13.19 19.46 -10.08
CA GLN A 146 12.47 18.50 -9.24
C GLN A 146 12.03 19.09 -7.87
N ALA A 147 11.78 20.41 -7.83
CA ALA A 147 11.33 21.12 -6.63
C ALA A 147 9.81 21.04 -6.47
N HIS A 148 9.31 21.31 -5.25
CA HIS A 148 7.87 21.41 -5.01
C HIS A 148 7.33 22.73 -5.57
N ILE A 149 6.55 22.68 -6.64
CA ILE A 149 6.02 23.87 -7.33
C ILE A 149 4.68 24.29 -6.72
N VAL A 150 4.58 25.55 -6.33
CA VAL A 150 3.38 26.17 -5.74
C VAL A 150 3.05 27.44 -6.50
N THR A 151 1.87 27.52 -7.10
CA THR A 151 1.38 28.71 -7.82
C THR A 151 0.16 29.32 -7.12
N ILE A 152 0.06 30.65 -7.12
CA ILE A 152 -1.07 31.39 -6.56
C ILE A 152 -1.48 32.51 -7.52
N PHE A 153 -2.74 32.50 -7.94
CA PHE A 153 -3.31 33.42 -8.93
C PHE A 153 -4.52 34.18 -8.36
N ASP A 154 -4.29 35.41 -7.90
CA ASP A 154 -5.33 36.35 -7.45
C ASP A 154 -5.85 37.21 -8.62
N CYS A 155 -6.52 36.54 -9.57
CA CYS A 155 -7.09 37.09 -10.79
C CYS A 155 -8.33 36.28 -11.26
N CYS A 156 -9.06 36.78 -12.26
CA CYS A 156 -10.25 36.10 -12.81
C CYS A 156 -9.94 35.28 -14.08
N HIS A 157 -10.80 34.30 -14.36
CA HIS A 157 -10.92 33.64 -15.67
C HIS A 157 -12.23 34.11 -16.36
N SER A 158 -12.49 33.79 -17.64
CA SER A 158 -13.76 34.19 -18.28
C SER A 158 -14.86 33.16 -18.09
N GLY A 159 -15.94 33.56 -17.44
CA GLY A 159 -17.24 32.91 -17.53
C GLY A 159 -18.38 33.91 -17.42
N ASP A 160 -19.51 33.54 -18.00
CA ASP A 160 -20.69 34.39 -18.15
C ASP A 160 -21.59 34.30 -16.90
N ASN A 161 -21.60 35.33 -16.05
CA ASN A 161 -22.68 35.49 -15.07
C ASN A 161 -22.89 36.95 -14.62
N THR A 162 -23.96 37.57 -15.11
CA THR A 162 -24.52 38.83 -14.62
C THR A 162 -25.61 38.55 -13.57
N ARG A 163 -25.22 38.49 -12.29
CA ARG A 163 -26.14 38.42 -11.14
C ARG A 163 -25.80 39.47 -10.09
N GLU A 164 -26.84 40.01 -9.44
CA GLU A 164 -26.74 41.24 -8.63
C GLU A 164 -25.89 41.09 -7.35
N LEU A 165 -25.05 42.10 -7.08
CA LEU A 165 -24.09 42.14 -5.97
C LEU A 165 -24.56 43.12 -4.87
N SER A 166 -25.65 42.79 -4.18
CA SER A 166 -26.47 43.77 -3.43
C SER A 166 -26.42 43.70 -1.88
N ILE A 167 -25.47 42.97 -1.26
CA ILE A 167 -25.57 42.60 0.18
C ILE A 167 -24.47 43.16 1.12
N LEU A 168 -23.30 43.62 0.64
CA LEU A 168 -22.24 44.19 1.52
C LEU A 168 -21.64 45.49 0.94
N GLY A 169 -21.48 46.51 1.79
CA GLY A 169 -20.91 47.81 1.41
C GLY A 169 -19.38 47.83 1.29
N GLY A 170 -18.87 48.75 0.47
CA GLY A 170 -17.43 48.93 0.18
C GLY A 170 -17.19 49.24 -1.30
N LYS A 171 -16.01 49.77 -1.65
CA LYS A 171 -15.62 49.90 -3.07
C LYS A 171 -15.14 48.53 -3.55
N ARG A 172 -15.77 48.00 -4.60
CA ARG A 172 -15.46 46.70 -5.21
C ARG A 172 -14.93 46.88 -6.63
N VAL A 173 -13.97 46.04 -7.03
CA VAL A 173 -13.48 45.95 -8.42
C VAL A 173 -13.36 44.48 -8.81
N LYS A 174 -13.72 44.12 -10.05
CA LYS A 174 -13.45 42.78 -10.61
C LYS A 174 -12.01 42.73 -11.13
N LYS A 175 -11.26 41.66 -10.84
CA LYS A 175 -9.93 41.41 -11.47
C LYS A 175 -10.06 40.74 -12.86
N GLN A 176 -11.08 41.12 -13.64
CA GLN A 176 -11.50 40.53 -14.92
C GLN A 176 -11.55 41.61 -16.01
N ILE A 177 -11.08 41.29 -17.21
CA ILE A 177 -11.34 42.08 -18.41
C ILE A 177 -12.50 41.45 -19.19
N ASP A 178 -13.55 42.24 -19.44
CA ASP A 178 -14.76 41.82 -20.17
C ASP A 178 -14.60 42.06 -21.69
N HIS A 179 -13.55 41.46 -22.27
CA HIS A 179 -13.19 41.57 -23.69
C HIS A 179 -12.55 40.28 -24.19
N LEU A 180 -13.03 39.80 -25.34
CA LEU A 180 -12.46 38.64 -26.03
C LEU A 180 -11.41 39.11 -27.04
N PHE A 181 -10.13 38.92 -26.69
CA PHE A 181 -9.00 39.29 -27.53
C PHE A 181 -8.94 38.47 -28.84
N PRO A 182 -8.35 39.03 -29.93
CA PRO A 182 -8.18 38.31 -31.18
C PRO A 182 -7.26 37.10 -31.03
N GLN A 183 -7.38 36.13 -31.94
CA GLN A 183 -6.53 34.94 -31.97
C GLN A 183 -5.09 35.31 -32.31
N ARG A 184 -4.14 34.95 -31.44
CA ARG A 184 -2.70 35.10 -31.71
C ARG A 184 -2.22 34.13 -32.77
N GLN A 185 -1.15 34.50 -33.47
CA GLN A 185 -0.47 33.61 -34.43
C GLN A 185 0.41 32.59 -33.68
N TRP A 186 0.69 31.43 -34.32
CA TRP A 186 1.49 30.38 -33.67
C TRP A 186 2.86 30.88 -33.20
N ASN A 187 3.50 31.77 -33.98
CA ASN A 187 4.80 32.36 -33.66
C ASN A 187 4.77 33.44 -32.56
N GLU A 188 3.61 33.77 -31.98
CA GLU A 188 3.48 34.67 -30.82
C GLU A 188 3.48 33.91 -29.46
N PHE A 189 3.55 32.57 -29.48
CA PHE A 189 3.77 31.74 -28.29
C PHE A 189 5.27 31.60 -27.95
N ILE A 190 5.65 31.68 -26.67
CA ILE A 190 7.05 31.55 -26.18
C ILE A 190 7.72 30.16 -26.34
N PHE A 191 7.09 29.28 -27.13
CA PHE A 191 7.48 27.89 -27.37
C PHE A 191 7.32 27.47 -28.85
N ALA A 192 7.01 28.43 -29.73
CA ALA A 192 6.75 28.18 -31.16
C ALA A 192 7.98 27.74 -31.97
N ASP A 193 9.17 27.91 -31.40
CA ASP A 193 10.45 27.40 -31.85
C ASP A 193 10.66 25.92 -31.47
N ARG A 194 10.08 25.47 -30.35
CA ARG A 194 10.17 24.11 -29.81
C ARG A 194 9.10 23.16 -30.36
N PHE A 195 7.92 23.68 -30.72
CA PHE A 195 6.77 22.87 -31.14
C PHE A 195 6.04 23.47 -32.36
N GLN A 196 5.35 22.60 -33.11
CA GLN A 196 4.51 22.93 -34.25
C GLN A 196 3.03 22.69 -33.94
N ALA A 197 2.13 23.54 -34.43
CA ALA A 197 0.68 23.45 -34.20
C ALA A 197 0.09 22.06 -34.52
N ALA A 198 0.59 21.41 -35.59
CA ALA A 198 0.17 20.07 -36.02
C ALA A 198 0.49 18.94 -35.00
N GLN A 199 1.27 19.20 -33.94
CA GLN A 199 1.51 18.24 -32.86
C GLN A 199 0.37 18.19 -31.84
N PHE A 200 -0.43 19.26 -31.73
CA PHE A 200 -1.55 19.39 -30.78
C PHE A 200 -2.91 19.13 -31.43
N ALA A 201 -3.03 19.40 -32.73
CA ALA A 201 -4.26 19.22 -33.50
C ALA A 201 -4.86 17.80 -33.33
N GLY A 202 -6.06 17.72 -32.76
CA GLY A 202 -6.77 16.45 -32.52
C GLY A 202 -6.26 15.60 -31.35
N LYS A 203 -5.44 16.16 -30.44
CA LYS A 203 -4.89 15.47 -29.26
C LYS A 203 -5.20 16.19 -27.95
N ASN A 204 -5.20 15.46 -26.85
CA ASN A 204 -5.20 16.06 -25.52
C ASN A 204 -3.84 16.72 -25.22
N MET A 205 -3.85 17.90 -24.62
CA MET A 205 -2.64 18.60 -24.16
C MET A 205 -1.74 17.73 -23.27
N ASN A 206 -2.32 16.82 -22.48
CA ASN A 206 -1.58 15.86 -21.66
C ASN A 206 -0.69 14.90 -22.48
N GLU A 207 -1.10 14.52 -23.70
CA GLU A 207 -0.33 13.64 -24.59
C GLU A 207 0.91 14.31 -25.18
N VAL A 208 0.85 15.63 -25.39
CA VAL A 208 1.91 16.40 -26.05
C VAL A 208 2.87 16.98 -25.00
N ILE A 209 2.31 17.52 -23.91
CA ILE A 209 3.04 18.16 -22.81
C ILE A 209 2.33 17.83 -21.50
N ALA A 210 2.74 16.73 -20.86
CA ALA A 210 2.29 16.34 -19.53
C ALA A 210 2.44 17.49 -18.52
N GLN A 211 1.52 17.57 -17.55
CA GLN A 211 1.59 18.60 -16.50
C GLN A 211 2.74 18.32 -15.55
N ALA A 212 3.39 19.38 -15.06
CA ALA A 212 4.33 19.27 -13.94
C ALA A 212 3.59 18.88 -12.66
N PRO A 213 4.17 18.08 -11.76
CA PRO A 213 3.74 18.00 -10.37
C PRO A 213 3.81 19.40 -9.73
N HIS A 214 2.65 19.98 -9.41
CA HIS A 214 2.52 21.30 -8.81
C HIS A 214 1.21 21.43 -8.03
N VAL A 215 1.14 22.37 -7.09
CA VAL A 215 -0.12 22.79 -6.46
C VAL A 215 -0.46 24.22 -6.89
N GLN A 216 -1.67 24.41 -7.41
CA GLN A 216 -2.16 25.72 -7.86
C GLN A 216 -3.35 26.20 -7.03
N ILE A 217 -3.25 27.43 -6.52
CA ILE A 217 -4.30 28.15 -5.78
C ILE A 217 -4.86 29.25 -6.68
N ALA A 218 -6.05 29.05 -7.25
CA ALA A 218 -6.76 30.03 -8.06
C ALA A 218 -7.84 30.76 -7.23
N ALA A 219 -8.04 32.06 -7.50
CA ALA A 219 -8.98 32.87 -6.72
C ALA A 219 -10.46 32.53 -6.89
N ALA A 220 -10.85 31.96 -8.02
CA ALA A 220 -12.24 31.68 -8.37
C ALA A 220 -12.34 30.45 -9.28
N GLU A 221 -13.54 29.88 -9.40
CA GLU A 221 -13.86 28.91 -10.46
C GLU A 221 -14.05 29.62 -11.81
N ARG A 222 -14.08 28.86 -12.92
CA ARG A 222 -14.14 29.39 -14.31
C ARG A 222 -15.28 30.40 -14.53
N ASP A 223 -16.42 30.21 -13.87
CA ASP A 223 -17.63 31.03 -13.99
C ASP A 223 -17.77 32.17 -12.96
N GLU A 224 -16.71 32.52 -12.22
CA GLU A 224 -16.79 33.46 -11.10
C GLU A 224 -15.73 34.58 -11.11
N PRO A 225 -16.09 35.82 -10.74
CA PRO A 225 -15.13 36.90 -10.60
C PRO A 225 -14.38 36.83 -9.27
N ALA A 226 -13.05 36.82 -9.33
CA ALA A 226 -12.21 37.29 -8.23
C ALA A 226 -12.42 38.80 -7.98
N LEU A 227 -12.49 39.17 -6.70
CA LEU A 227 -12.84 40.52 -6.26
C LEU A 227 -11.70 41.20 -5.50
N GLU A 228 -11.50 42.48 -5.78
CA GLU A 228 -10.85 43.42 -4.87
C GLU A 228 -11.92 44.14 -4.03
N VAL A 229 -11.68 44.24 -2.73
CA VAL A 229 -12.53 45.00 -1.79
C VAL A 229 -11.64 45.92 -0.95
N ASN A 230 -11.92 47.23 -1.00
CA ASN A 230 -11.21 48.25 -0.22
C ASN A 230 -9.66 48.22 -0.33
N GLY A 231 -9.11 47.87 -1.50
CA GLY A 231 -7.65 47.81 -1.73
C GLY A 231 -6.98 46.48 -1.37
N GLN A 232 -7.74 45.38 -1.26
CA GLN A 232 -7.21 44.02 -1.04
C GLN A 232 -7.98 42.97 -1.84
N GLY A 233 -7.26 41.97 -2.35
CA GLY A 233 -7.79 40.78 -3.01
C GLY A 233 -8.43 39.81 -2.01
N VAL A 234 -9.65 39.38 -2.30
CA VAL A 234 -10.44 38.52 -1.41
C VAL A 234 -9.80 37.15 -1.19
N LEU A 235 -9.09 36.59 -2.20
CA LEU A 235 -8.29 35.38 -2.00
C LEU A 235 -7.13 35.68 -1.04
N THR A 236 -6.24 36.62 -1.40
CA THR A 236 -4.99 36.82 -0.67
C THR A 236 -5.21 37.20 0.79
N PHE A 237 -6.20 38.04 1.09
CA PHE A 237 -6.54 38.38 2.48
C PHE A 237 -6.96 37.16 3.30
N HIS A 238 -7.91 36.37 2.81
CA HIS A 238 -8.42 35.19 3.54
C HIS A 238 -7.39 34.06 3.62
N LEU A 239 -6.61 33.85 2.56
CA LEU A 239 -5.52 32.86 2.51
C LEU A 239 -4.43 33.18 3.55
N LEU A 240 -3.90 34.41 3.53
CA LEU A 240 -2.85 34.83 4.46
C LEU A 240 -3.34 34.89 5.91
N LYS A 241 -4.60 35.28 6.15
CA LYS A 241 -5.22 35.23 7.48
C LYS A 241 -5.23 33.80 8.02
N THR A 242 -5.66 32.84 7.20
CA THR A 242 -5.78 31.42 7.56
C THR A 242 -4.42 30.77 7.80
N LEU A 243 -3.43 31.08 6.95
CA LEU A 243 -2.06 30.60 7.14
C LEU A 243 -1.43 31.14 8.43
N LYS A 244 -1.66 32.43 8.76
CA LYS A 244 -1.14 33.07 9.99
C LYS A 244 -1.78 32.50 11.26
N SER A 245 -3.08 32.20 11.27
CA SER A 245 -3.75 31.62 12.44
C SER A 245 -3.34 30.17 12.75
N CYS A 246 -2.72 29.48 11.80
CA CYS A 246 -2.36 28.05 11.92
C CYS A 246 -0.85 27.80 11.81
N ALA A 247 -0.01 28.84 11.91
CA ALA A 247 1.45 28.81 11.69
C ALA A 247 1.90 28.19 10.34
N GLY A 248 0.99 27.99 9.38
CA GLY A 248 1.20 27.25 8.14
C GLY A 248 1.22 25.72 8.26
N SER A 249 0.93 25.13 9.43
CA SER A 249 0.89 23.67 9.64
C SER A 249 -0.43 23.04 9.17
N LEU A 250 -0.74 23.21 7.88
CA LEU A 250 -1.94 22.70 7.21
C LEU A 250 -1.57 21.99 5.91
N SER A 251 -2.32 20.92 5.60
CA SER A 251 -2.34 20.37 4.23
C SER A 251 -2.95 21.39 3.27
N TYR A 252 -2.66 21.28 1.98
CA TYR A 252 -3.37 22.08 0.98
C TYR A 252 -4.87 21.76 0.95
N ARG A 253 -5.27 20.52 1.26
CA ARG A 253 -6.68 20.10 1.41
C ARG A 253 -7.39 20.85 2.56
N ASP A 254 -6.80 20.88 3.76
CA ASP A 254 -7.36 21.64 4.91
C ASP A 254 -7.38 23.15 4.65
N LEU A 255 -6.35 23.68 3.96
CA LEU A 255 -6.26 25.09 3.58
C LEU A 255 -7.40 25.47 2.60
N HIS A 256 -7.70 24.60 1.63
CA HIS A 256 -8.79 24.75 0.68
C HIS A 256 -10.16 24.81 1.39
N SER A 257 -10.43 23.87 2.30
CA SER A 257 -11.68 23.80 3.07
C SER A 257 -11.89 25.04 3.95
N ARG A 258 -10.86 25.47 4.71
CA ARG A 258 -10.92 26.69 5.54
C ARG A 258 -11.21 27.94 4.71
N VAL A 259 -10.42 28.19 3.66
CA VAL A 259 -10.55 29.41 2.84
C VAL A 259 -11.91 29.43 2.13
N ARG A 260 -12.40 28.30 1.60
CA ARG A 260 -13.76 28.21 1.05
C ARG A 260 -14.83 28.42 2.11
N ASN A 261 -14.70 27.86 3.32
CA ASN A 261 -15.67 28.04 4.41
C ASN A 261 -15.75 29.48 4.93
N GLN A 262 -14.64 30.21 5.05
CA GLN A 262 -14.64 31.64 5.39
C GLN A 262 -15.37 32.51 4.34
N LEU A 263 -15.24 32.16 3.05
CA LEU A 263 -15.82 32.93 1.95
C LEU A 263 -17.30 32.59 1.67
N LYS A 264 -17.71 31.34 1.98
CA LYS A 264 -19.02 30.67 1.72
C LYS A 264 -20.29 31.49 1.95
N TYR A 265 -20.24 32.50 2.82
CA TYR A 265 -21.38 33.35 3.19
C TYR A 265 -21.12 34.86 3.03
N LEU A 266 -19.92 35.25 2.57
CA LEU A 266 -19.50 36.66 2.42
C LEU A 266 -19.30 37.05 0.95
N PHE A 267 -18.86 36.11 0.11
CA PHE A 267 -18.53 36.35 -1.28
C PHE A 267 -19.11 35.26 -2.18
N ILE A 268 -19.35 35.60 -3.45
CA ILE A 268 -19.74 34.62 -4.48
C ILE A 268 -18.53 33.74 -4.85
N GLN A 269 -17.35 34.39 -4.93
CA GLN A 269 -16.04 33.83 -5.25
C GLN A 269 -15.67 32.58 -4.44
N LYS A 270 -15.33 31.50 -5.13
CA LYS A 270 -14.87 30.22 -4.55
C LYS A 270 -13.43 29.90 -5.01
N PRO A 271 -12.40 30.08 -4.16
CA PRO A 271 -11.03 29.69 -4.51
C PRO A 271 -10.87 28.20 -4.73
N LYS A 272 -10.18 27.80 -5.80
CA LYS A 272 -9.82 26.41 -6.11
C LYS A 272 -8.38 26.15 -5.67
N ILE A 273 -8.13 25.04 -4.99
CA ILE A 273 -6.78 24.47 -4.87
C ILE A 273 -6.79 23.13 -5.62
N TYR A 274 -5.83 22.91 -6.52
CA TYR A 274 -5.68 21.65 -7.25
C TYR A 274 -4.20 21.25 -7.40
N ALA A 275 -3.98 19.96 -7.63
CA ALA A 275 -2.76 19.40 -8.19
C ALA A 275 -3.14 18.54 -9.41
N PRO A 276 -2.27 18.31 -10.40
CA PRO A 276 -2.61 17.51 -11.57
C PRO A 276 -2.36 16.02 -11.31
N GLU A 277 -3.28 15.16 -11.76
CA GLU A 277 -3.10 13.71 -11.72
C GLU A 277 -1.79 13.25 -12.41
N PRO A 278 -1.13 12.20 -11.91
CA PRO A 278 -1.49 11.38 -10.74
C PRO A 278 -1.13 12.01 -9.37
N ASN A 279 -0.52 13.21 -9.36
CA ASN A 279 0.15 13.84 -8.21
C ASN A 279 -0.81 14.51 -7.21
N LEU A 280 -1.94 13.86 -6.87
CA LEU A 280 -2.94 14.42 -5.96
C LEU A 280 -2.57 14.26 -4.48
N ASP A 281 -1.62 13.41 -4.16
CA ASP A 281 -0.93 13.32 -2.87
C ASP A 281 -0.30 14.67 -2.45
N LEU A 282 0.09 15.50 -3.42
CA LEU A 282 0.55 16.88 -3.19
C LEU A 282 -0.50 17.75 -2.46
N LEU A 283 -1.79 17.39 -2.49
CA LEU A 283 -2.84 18.10 -1.74
C LEU A 283 -2.82 17.78 -0.25
N ASP A 284 -2.30 16.62 0.14
CA ASP A 284 -2.18 16.19 1.53
C ASP A 284 -0.84 16.64 2.16
N ALA A 285 0.14 16.99 1.32
CA ALA A 285 1.36 17.67 1.74
C ALA A 285 1.09 19.06 2.35
N GLY A 286 2.01 19.54 3.20
CA GLY A 286 1.87 20.82 3.87
C GLY A 286 2.21 22.04 3.01
N PHE A 287 1.58 23.17 3.31
CA PHE A 287 1.86 24.43 2.64
C PHE A 287 3.37 24.78 2.71
N LEU A 288 4.02 24.89 1.56
CA LEU A 288 5.47 25.10 1.42
C LEU A 288 6.32 23.99 2.09
N LYS A 289 5.86 22.74 2.04
CA LYS A 289 6.50 21.54 2.64
C LYS A 289 6.62 21.57 4.17
N LYS A 290 5.78 22.35 4.86
CA LYS A 290 5.67 22.28 6.32
C LYS A 290 5.15 20.94 6.79
N ALA A 291 5.51 20.56 8.02
CA ALA A 291 4.92 19.41 8.69
C ALA A 291 3.43 19.66 8.98
N VAL A 292 2.60 18.62 8.77
CA VAL A 292 1.16 18.63 8.98
C VAL A 292 0.79 17.54 9.99
N GLU A 293 -0.14 17.83 10.88
CA GLU A 293 -0.74 16.82 11.77
C GLU A 293 -1.83 16.04 11.01
N PRO A 294 -1.99 14.71 11.21
CA PRO A 294 -2.95 13.92 10.45
C PRO A 294 -4.38 14.48 10.51
N ALA A 295 -4.93 14.88 9.35
CA ALA A 295 -6.18 15.64 9.24
C ALA A 295 -7.39 14.98 9.93
N ALA A 296 -7.39 13.64 10.04
CA ALA A 296 -8.38 12.84 10.75
C ALA A 296 -8.45 13.11 12.27
N LYS A 297 -7.44 13.77 12.87
CA LYS A 297 -7.42 14.14 14.30
C LYS A 297 -7.73 15.63 14.53
N THR A 298 -8.18 16.36 13.50
CA THR A 298 -8.35 17.82 13.55
C THR A 298 -9.63 18.32 12.89
N ALA A 299 -10.12 19.47 13.37
CA ALA A 299 -11.26 20.19 12.80
C ALA A 299 -11.11 21.72 12.85
N ASN A 300 -11.95 22.41 12.11
CA ASN A 300 -12.11 23.87 12.11
C ASN A 300 -13.27 24.27 13.01
N LEU A 301 -12.96 24.79 14.21
CA LEU A 301 -13.95 25.30 15.15
C LEU A 301 -14.31 26.75 14.77
N VAL A 302 -15.55 26.98 14.35
CA VAL A 302 -16.05 28.26 13.84
C VAL A 302 -17.29 28.73 14.61
N PHE A 303 -17.33 30.01 15.00
CA PHE A 303 -18.52 30.63 15.59
C PHE A 303 -19.47 31.18 14.51
N ASN A 304 -20.70 30.67 14.48
CA ASN A 304 -21.78 31.17 13.64
C ASN A 304 -22.85 31.89 14.48
N GLN A 305 -23.24 33.11 14.07
CA GLN A 305 -24.21 33.93 14.83
C GLN A 305 -25.61 33.32 14.96
N LYS A 306 -25.99 32.35 14.10
CA LYS A 306 -27.33 31.73 14.11
C LYS A 306 -27.36 30.34 14.75
N VAL A 307 -26.27 29.56 14.67
CA VAL A 307 -26.22 28.17 15.17
C VAL A 307 -25.18 27.95 16.29
N GLY A 308 -24.46 28.99 16.70
CA GLY A 308 -23.42 28.90 17.72
C GLY A 308 -22.09 28.37 17.17
N TRP A 309 -21.29 27.77 18.05
CA TRP A 309 -20.04 27.12 17.68
C TRP A 309 -20.28 25.79 16.97
N ARG A 310 -19.55 25.53 15.88
CA ARG A 310 -19.55 24.25 15.16
C ARG A 310 -18.16 23.86 14.68
N ILE A 311 -17.93 22.56 14.53
CA ILE A 311 -16.82 21.98 13.78
C ILE A 311 -17.27 21.53 12.39
N ASP A 312 -16.35 21.50 11.43
CA ASP A 312 -16.54 20.97 10.05
C ASP A 312 -16.17 19.48 9.95
N ARG A 313 -16.51 18.72 10.99
CA ARG A 313 -16.44 17.25 11.04
C ARG A 313 -17.74 16.76 11.67
N GLY A 314 -18.33 15.72 11.11
CA GLY A 314 -19.65 15.18 11.46
C GLY A 314 -19.68 13.65 11.44
N ILE A 315 -20.88 13.05 11.32
CA ILE A 315 -21.09 11.59 11.34
C ILE A 315 -20.18 10.87 10.34
N LEU A 316 -20.02 11.43 9.13
CA LEU A 316 -19.15 10.87 8.08
C LEU A 316 -17.69 10.79 8.51
N HIS A 317 -17.24 11.76 9.30
CA HIS A 317 -15.88 11.89 9.81
C HIS A 317 -15.68 11.13 11.14
N GLY A 318 -16.65 10.30 11.53
CA GLY A 318 -16.64 9.54 12.77
C GLY A 318 -17.02 10.32 14.03
N VAL A 319 -17.35 11.61 13.93
CA VAL A 319 -17.80 12.42 15.08
C VAL A 319 -19.11 11.87 15.63
N THR A 320 -19.26 11.86 16.95
CA THR A 320 -20.42 11.28 17.65
C THR A 320 -20.78 12.14 18.87
N GLU A 321 -22.05 12.54 18.92
CA GLU A 321 -22.62 13.38 19.98
C GLU A 321 -22.40 12.76 21.38
N GLY A 322 -21.89 13.57 22.31
CA GLY A 322 -21.57 13.16 23.68
C GLY A 322 -20.34 12.26 23.86
N VAL A 323 -19.72 11.79 22.77
CA VAL A 323 -18.56 10.86 22.80
C VAL A 323 -17.29 11.52 22.25
N THR A 324 -17.41 12.26 21.15
CA THR A 324 -16.30 13.03 20.58
C THR A 324 -16.11 14.32 21.37
N GLU A 325 -14.87 14.69 21.65
CA GLU A 325 -14.50 15.96 22.28
C GLU A 325 -13.62 16.81 21.35
N VAL A 326 -13.81 18.12 21.45
CA VAL A 326 -12.96 19.16 20.89
C VAL A 326 -11.92 19.55 21.94
N MET A 327 -10.64 19.34 21.60
CA MET A 327 -9.47 19.70 22.42
C MET A 327 -8.81 20.97 21.90
N ILE A 328 -8.64 21.94 22.80
CA ILE A 328 -8.08 23.27 22.52
C ILE A 328 -6.91 23.52 23.46
N ASP A 329 -5.69 23.63 22.91
CA ASP A 329 -4.52 24.09 23.66
C ASP A 329 -4.56 25.62 23.78
N LYS A 330 -4.41 26.13 25.00
CA LYS A 330 -4.24 27.55 25.28
C LYS A 330 -3.08 27.73 26.25
N ASN A 331 -1.90 28.07 25.72
CA ASN A 331 -0.65 28.26 26.46
C ASN A 331 -0.15 27.00 27.22
N GLY A 332 -0.43 25.80 26.71
CA GLY A 332 -0.06 24.52 27.32
C GLY A 332 -1.12 23.93 28.25
N GLU A 333 -2.26 24.62 28.45
CA GLU A 333 -3.43 24.07 29.12
C GLU A 333 -4.43 23.55 28.08
N ILE A 334 -4.79 22.26 28.15
CA ILE A 334 -5.69 21.61 27.19
C ILE A 334 -7.11 21.59 27.73
N PHE A 335 -7.96 22.43 27.15
CA PHE A 335 -9.40 22.47 27.41
C PHE A 335 -10.11 21.43 26.54
N ARG A 336 -11.10 20.73 27.10
CA ARG A 336 -11.92 19.72 26.39
C ARG A 336 -13.39 20.10 26.44
N PHE A 337 -14.08 19.97 25.32
CA PHE A 337 -15.49 20.29 25.17
C PHE A 337 -16.20 19.17 24.40
N PRO A 338 -17.23 18.51 24.96
CA PRO A 338 -17.94 17.45 24.26
C PRO A 338 -18.69 18.02 23.06
N VAL A 339 -18.74 17.27 21.96
CA VAL A 339 -19.53 17.60 20.78
C VAL A 339 -21.01 17.31 21.06
N GLY A 340 -21.88 18.25 20.70
CA GLY A 340 -23.33 18.11 20.77
C GLY A 340 -23.93 17.63 19.44
N LYS A 341 -25.08 18.21 19.05
CA LYS A 341 -25.81 17.77 17.87
C LYS A 341 -24.93 17.67 16.63
N THR A 342 -24.84 16.45 16.10
CA THR A 342 -24.00 16.11 14.94
C THR A 342 -24.83 16.08 13.64
N GLU A 343 -24.28 16.62 12.57
CA GLU A 343 -24.78 16.62 11.18
C GLU A 343 -23.94 15.62 10.34
N LEU A 344 -24.21 15.46 9.04
CA LEU A 344 -23.39 14.58 8.18
C LEU A 344 -21.92 15.01 8.14
N ASP A 345 -21.69 16.29 7.84
CA ASP A 345 -20.39 16.89 7.55
C ASP A 345 -19.89 17.86 8.63
N ALA A 346 -20.63 18.00 9.74
CA ALA A 346 -20.34 18.95 10.80
C ALA A 346 -20.95 18.55 12.15
N ALA A 347 -20.64 19.28 13.21
CA ALA A 347 -21.29 19.12 14.50
C ALA A 347 -21.27 20.41 15.33
N LEU A 348 -22.27 20.61 16.20
CA LEU A 348 -22.32 21.73 17.13
C LEU A 348 -21.43 21.46 18.36
N VAL A 349 -20.77 22.50 18.88
CA VAL A 349 -19.99 22.42 20.12
C VAL A 349 -20.66 23.33 21.17
N PRO A 350 -21.38 22.77 22.16
CA PRO A 350 -22.11 23.54 23.15
C PRO A 350 -21.20 24.45 23.99
N ASP A 351 -21.65 25.71 24.14
CA ASP A 351 -21.05 26.85 24.86
C ASP A 351 -19.57 26.80 25.26
N LEU A 352 -18.70 27.22 24.32
CA LEU A 352 -17.29 27.53 24.57
C LEU A 352 -17.15 28.91 25.24
N THR A 353 -17.57 29.01 26.50
CA THR A 353 -17.55 30.27 27.26
C THR A 353 -16.10 30.73 27.53
N GLY A 354 -15.78 31.99 27.22
CA GLY A 354 -14.44 32.58 27.44
C GLY A 354 -13.42 32.39 26.30
N LEU A 355 -13.81 31.79 25.18
CA LEU A 355 -13.03 31.82 23.93
C LEU A 355 -13.44 33.02 23.07
N GLU A 356 -12.45 33.64 22.42
CA GLU A 356 -12.70 34.70 21.44
C GLU A 356 -13.43 34.14 20.22
N LYS A 357 -14.31 34.93 19.60
CA LYS A 357 -15.16 34.50 18.47
C LYS A 357 -14.41 34.55 17.13
N ILE A 358 -13.29 33.84 17.08
CA ILE A 358 -12.44 33.60 15.93
C ILE A 358 -12.52 32.13 15.50
N GLU A 359 -11.83 31.76 14.42
CA GLU A 359 -11.71 30.38 13.96
C GLU A 359 -10.47 29.72 14.59
N TYR A 360 -10.62 28.51 15.11
CA TYR A 360 -9.52 27.73 15.70
C TYR A 360 -9.30 26.42 14.93
N LEU A 361 -8.04 26.03 14.77
CA LEU A 361 -7.69 24.62 14.58
C LEU A 361 -7.79 23.92 15.94
N VAL A 362 -8.59 22.86 16.02
CA VAL A 362 -8.77 22.06 17.24
C VAL A 362 -8.42 20.60 16.98
N LYS A 363 -7.88 19.91 18.00
CA LYS A 363 -7.69 18.45 17.93
C LYS A 363 -8.97 17.76 18.39
N LEU A 364 -9.21 16.55 17.90
CA LEU A 364 -10.37 15.74 18.26
C LEU A 364 -9.95 14.49 19.05
N SER A 365 -10.67 14.19 20.13
CA SER A 365 -10.63 12.90 20.86
C SER A 365 -12.00 12.22 20.80
N GLY A 366 -12.08 10.91 21.01
CA GLY A 366 -13.36 10.20 21.00
C GLY A 366 -14.07 10.16 19.63
N ILE A 367 -13.32 10.25 18.53
CA ILE A 367 -13.86 9.94 17.19
C ILE A 367 -14.21 8.46 17.17
N ALA A 368 -15.50 8.14 17.00
CA ALA A 368 -15.96 6.77 17.00
C ALA A 368 -15.44 6.03 15.75
N THR A 369 -14.75 4.93 15.99
CA THR A 369 -14.21 4.00 14.99
C THR A 369 -15.03 2.70 15.00
N GLN A 370 -14.93 1.88 13.95
CA GLN A 370 -15.54 0.54 13.97
C GLN A 370 -14.54 -0.44 14.57
N ILE A 371 -14.88 -1.07 15.70
CA ILE A 371 -14.07 -2.17 16.24
C ILE A 371 -14.00 -3.28 15.19
N ILE A 372 -12.80 -3.62 14.73
CA ILE A 372 -12.51 -4.80 13.92
C ILE A 372 -11.96 -5.92 14.83
N ARG A 373 -12.48 -7.13 14.67
CA ARG A 373 -12.06 -8.30 15.44
C ARG A 373 -10.92 -9.02 14.74
N LEU A 374 -9.86 -9.30 15.49
CA LEU A 374 -8.61 -9.85 14.98
C LEU A 374 -8.27 -11.15 15.70
N HIS A 375 -8.08 -12.24 14.94
CA HIS A 375 -7.52 -13.49 15.43
C HIS A 375 -6.01 -13.55 15.14
N LEU A 376 -5.20 -13.96 16.12
CA LEU A 376 -3.73 -13.92 16.01
C LEU A 376 -3.15 -15.30 15.70
N ILE A 377 -2.37 -15.40 14.63
CA ILE A 377 -1.78 -16.65 14.15
C ILE A 377 -0.25 -16.53 14.15
N ASN A 378 0.40 -17.07 15.17
CA ASN A 378 1.87 -17.21 15.17
C ASN A 378 2.25 -18.52 14.48
N LYS A 379 2.92 -18.42 13.32
CA LYS A 379 3.57 -19.57 12.66
C LYS A 379 5.01 -19.75 13.10
N ASP A 380 5.79 -18.67 13.09
CA ASP A 380 7.25 -18.74 13.27
C ASP A 380 7.92 -17.40 13.67
N ALA A 381 7.19 -16.47 14.28
CA ALA A 381 7.78 -15.21 14.72
C ALA A 381 8.63 -15.36 15.99
N LEU A 382 9.67 -14.54 16.09
CA LEU A 382 10.48 -14.41 17.31
C LEU A 382 9.59 -13.98 18.48
N THR A 383 9.79 -14.59 19.65
CA THR A 383 8.93 -14.41 20.82
C THR A 383 8.77 -12.94 21.23
N ASN A 384 9.85 -12.16 21.20
CA ASN A 384 9.84 -10.75 21.56
C ASN A 384 9.04 -9.90 20.56
N ASP A 385 9.10 -10.20 19.26
CA ASP A 385 8.38 -9.46 18.22
C ASP A 385 6.88 -9.75 18.31
N PHE A 386 6.51 -11.03 18.45
CA PHE A 386 5.13 -11.46 18.68
C PHE A 386 4.53 -10.86 19.96
N GLN A 387 5.25 -10.88 21.08
CA GLN A 387 4.81 -10.27 22.33
C GLN A 387 4.65 -8.74 22.22
N SER A 388 5.60 -8.06 21.55
CA SER A 388 5.53 -6.61 21.35
C SER A 388 4.31 -6.20 20.52
N VAL A 389 3.99 -6.97 19.48
CA VAL A 389 2.80 -6.69 18.66
C VAL A 389 1.52 -7.04 19.42
N ALA A 390 1.44 -8.19 20.09
CA ALA A 390 0.28 -8.58 20.90
C ALA A 390 -0.01 -7.59 22.04
N ALA A 391 1.03 -6.96 22.60
CA ALA A 391 0.89 -5.85 23.54
C ALA A 391 0.33 -4.58 22.86
N ALA A 392 0.83 -4.19 21.68
CA ALA A 392 0.37 -3.00 20.94
C ALA A 392 -1.07 -3.13 20.42
N LEU A 393 -1.37 -4.19 19.65
CA LEU A 393 -2.35 -5.18 20.06
C LEU A 393 -3.55 -4.78 20.93
N SER A 394 -3.29 -5.04 22.21
CA SER A 394 -4.17 -4.99 23.37
C SER A 394 -4.08 -3.65 24.11
N ALA A 395 -3.37 -2.66 23.57
CA ALA A 395 -3.11 -1.41 24.25
C ALA A 395 -4.41 -0.59 24.42
N PRO A 396 -4.67 0.03 25.59
CA PRO A 396 -5.93 0.75 25.86
C PRO A 396 -6.27 1.83 24.83
N GLU A 397 -5.28 2.51 24.27
CA GLU A 397 -5.42 3.50 23.19
C GLU A 397 -5.89 2.93 21.86
N ASN A 398 -5.78 1.61 21.66
CA ASN A 398 -6.19 0.89 20.44
C ASN A 398 -7.53 0.15 20.61
N ALA A 399 -7.99 -0.07 21.84
CA ALA A 399 -9.26 -0.75 22.15
C ALA A 399 -10.52 -0.05 21.58
N ALA A 400 -10.40 1.21 21.13
CA ALA A 400 -11.46 1.91 20.42
C ALA A 400 -11.74 1.36 19.00
N PHE A 401 -10.76 0.69 18.38
CA PHE A 401 -10.86 0.18 17.01
C PHE A 401 -10.40 -1.26 16.82
N ILE A 402 -9.72 -1.87 17.79
CA ILE A 402 -9.28 -3.27 17.77
C ILE A 402 -9.92 -4.05 18.91
N ALA A 403 -10.39 -5.27 18.61
CA ALA A 403 -10.65 -6.33 19.58
C ALA A 403 -9.94 -7.61 19.16
N LEU A 404 -9.46 -8.40 20.12
CA LEU A 404 -8.88 -9.72 19.86
C LEU A 404 -9.92 -10.82 20.09
N GLU A 405 -9.91 -11.85 19.24
CA GLU A 405 -10.77 -13.03 19.34
C GLU A 405 -9.91 -14.30 19.32
N ASP A 406 -10.13 -15.21 20.28
CA ASP A 406 -9.44 -16.52 20.35
C ASP A 406 -9.90 -17.52 19.26
N ASP A 407 -10.87 -17.13 18.43
CA ASP A 407 -11.58 -17.99 17.49
C ASP A 407 -11.69 -17.28 16.14
N ALA A 408 -11.01 -17.84 15.13
CA ALA A 408 -11.01 -17.34 13.77
C ALA A 408 -12.41 -17.17 13.17
N SER A 409 -13.42 -17.96 13.60
CA SER A 409 -14.79 -17.85 13.10
C SER A 409 -15.56 -16.62 13.62
N ARG A 410 -15.07 -15.98 14.69
CA ARG A 410 -15.64 -14.75 15.28
C ARG A 410 -14.90 -13.48 14.86
N ALA A 411 -13.74 -13.61 14.23
CA ALA A 411 -12.93 -12.48 13.79
C ALA A 411 -13.38 -11.90 12.44
N ASP A 412 -13.29 -10.58 12.26
CA ASP A 412 -13.44 -9.94 10.95
C ASP A 412 -12.20 -10.27 10.06
N TYR A 413 -11.01 -10.38 10.67
CA TYR A 413 -9.73 -10.67 10.02
C TYR A 413 -8.80 -11.55 10.87
N SER A 414 -7.76 -12.13 10.26
CA SER A 414 -6.63 -12.74 10.98
C SER A 414 -5.35 -11.96 10.74
N ILE A 415 -4.53 -11.78 11.78
CA ILE A 415 -3.14 -11.34 11.64
C ILE A 415 -2.24 -12.57 11.69
N VAL A 416 -1.43 -12.75 10.64
CA VAL A 416 -0.47 -13.83 10.52
C VAL A 416 0.93 -13.29 10.79
N PHE A 417 1.64 -13.96 11.69
CA PHE A 417 3.05 -13.74 11.99
C PHE A 417 3.85 -14.92 11.45
N TRP A 418 4.58 -14.71 10.35
CA TRP A 418 5.35 -15.77 9.69
C TRP A 418 6.79 -15.29 9.46
N LYS A 419 7.75 -15.96 10.08
CA LYS A 419 9.18 -15.63 10.06
C LYS A 419 9.43 -14.21 10.62
N ASP A 420 9.88 -13.23 9.83
CA ASP A 420 9.99 -11.83 10.28
C ASP A 420 8.87 -10.90 9.80
N MET A 421 7.82 -11.46 9.18
CA MET A 421 6.70 -10.72 8.60
C MET A 421 5.46 -10.73 9.51
N VAL A 422 4.71 -9.64 9.47
CA VAL A 422 3.33 -9.55 9.95
C VAL A 422 2.40 -9.00 8.86
N TYR A 423 1.26 -9.63 8.64
CA TYR A 423 0.26 -9.20 7.65
C TYR A 423 -1.17 -9.53 8.06
N LEU A 424 -2.14 -8.82 7.48
CA LEU A 424 -3.58 -9.05 7.66
C LEU A 424 -4.12 -9.91 6.52
N THR A 425 -5.05 -10.81 6.83
CA THR A 425 -5.74 -11.68 5.87
C THR A 425 -7.18 -12.02 6.32
N LYS A 426 -7.96 -12.66 5.46
CA LYS A 426 -9.27 -13.22 5.83
C LYS A 426 -9.09 -14.44 6.76
N PRO A 427 -10.00 -14.69 7.72
CA PRO A 427 -9.89 -15.86 8.60
C PRO A 427 -9.85 -17.17 7.80
N GLY A 428 -8.87 -18.02 8.10
CA GLY A 428 -8.66 -19.31 7.42
C GLY A 428 -7.83 -19.27 6.13
N ASP A 429 -7.58 -18.10 5.53
CA ASP A 429 -6.69 -17.97 4.36
C ASP A 429 -5.33 -17.41 4.80
N LEU A 430 -4.31 -18.25 4.89
CA LEU A 430 -2.97 -17.82 5.31
C LEU A 430 -2.13 -17.21 4.16
N LEU A 431 -2.59 -17.30 2.92
CA LEU A 431 -1.74 -17.16 1.73
C LEU A 431 -2.14 -15.99 0.83
N ARG A 432 -3.26 -15.31 1.13
CA ARG A 432 -3.75 -14.14 0.41
C ARG A 432 -3.74 -12.91 1.33
N PRO A 433 -2.56 -12.29 1.58
CA PRO A 433 -2.48 -11.04 2.32
C PRO A 433 -3.39 -9.96 1.70
N LEU A 434 -4.02 -9.16 2.56
CA LEU A 434 -4.89 -8.04 2.15
C LEU A 434 -4.11 -6.73 1.95
N PHE A 435 -2.87 -6.66 2.45
CA PHE A 435 -1.89 -5.61 2.19
C PHE A 435 -0.47 -6.18 2.32
N ARG A 436 0.52 -5.44 1.83
CA ARG A 436 1.95 -5.80 1.80
C ARG A 436 2.47 -6.26 3.18
N PRO A 437 3.12 -7.43 3.29
CA PRO A 437 3.72 -7.86 4.55
C PRO A 437 4.70 -6.85 5.13
N ILE A 438 4.59 -6.59 6.44
CA ILE A 438 5.44 -5.66 7.18
C ILE A 438 6.55 -6.47 7.85
N HIS A 439 7.81 -6.13 7.56
CA HIS A 439 8.98 -6.82 8.15
C HIS A 439 9.45 -6.17 9.45
N PHE A 440 9.77 -6.98 10.46
CA PHE A 440 10.44 -6.52 11.69
C PHE A 440 11.94 -6.23 11.54
N THR A 441 12.55 -6.64 10.42
CA THR A 441 13.97 -6.42 10.13
C THR A 441 14.15 -5.83 8.74
N PHE A 442 14.82 -4.68 8.65
CA PHE A 442 15.32 -4.12 7.39
C PHE A 442 16.73 -4.64 7.10
N PHE A 443 17.10 -4.64 5.83
CA PHE A 443 18.43 -4.98 5.36
C PHE A 443 18.93 -3.88 4.43
N ASP A 444 20.14 -3.39 4.65
CA ASP A 444 20.79 -2.44 3.73
C ASP A 444 21.36 -3.16 2.48
N ASN A 445 21.93 -2.38 1.56
CA ASN A 445 22.52 -2.90 0.33
C ASN A 445 23.79 -3.76 0.55
N GLU A 446 24.39 -3.72 1.74
CA GLU A 446 25.50 -4.60 2.16
C GLU A 446 24.98 -5.85 2.90
N GLY A 447 23.67 -5.92 3.14
CA GLY A 447 22.98 -7.01 3.83
C GLY A 447 23.08 -6.94 5.36
N THR A 448 23.39 -5.79 5.95
CA THR A 448 23.38 -5.59 7.41
C THR A 448 21.93 -5.58 7.92
N ALA A 449 21.64 -6.33 8.98
CA ALA A 449 20.32 -6.29 9.62
C ALA A 449 20.18 -5.06 10.52
N ALA A 450 19.07 -4.34 10.34
CA ALA A 450 18.59 -3.31 11.26
C ALA A 450 17.15 -3.64 11.69
N ASN A 451 16.81 -3.31 12.94
CA ASN A 451 15.45 -3.51 13.43
C ASN A 451 14.52 -2.48 12.80
N ASN A 452 13.28 -2.83 12.45
CA ASN A 452 12.27 -1.88 11.98
C ASN A 452 11.45 -1.34 13.17
N PRO A 453 11.74 -0.14 13.72
CA PRO A 453 10.91 0.47 14.76
C PRO A 453 9.55 0.95 14.22
N GLY A 454 9.40 1.08 12.89
CA GLY A 454 8.17 1.49 12.23
C GLY A 454 7.14 0.36 12.09
N ALA A 455 7.54 -0.92 12.15
CA ALA A 455 6.67 -2.06 11.88
C ALA A 455 5.38 -2.09 12.72
N ILE A 456 5.49 -1.80 14.02
CA ILE A 456 4.32 -1.76 14.92
C ILE A 456 3.47 -0.51 14.66
N PRO A 457 4.00 0.73 14.62
CA PRO A 457 3.27 1.91 14.18
C PRO A 457 2.54 1.75 12.83
N GLU A 458 3.19 1.16 11.83
CA GLU A 458 2.68 0.92 10.48
C GLU A 458 1.50 -0.08 10.49
N LEU A 459 1.64 -1.18 11.23
CA LEU A 459 0.55 -2.15 11.43
C LEU A 459 -0.65 -1.51 12.14
N ILE A 460 -0.41 -0.78 13.24
CA ILE A 460 -1.47 -0.14 14.02
C ILE A 460 -2.22 0.93 13.23
N GLU A 461 -1.51 1.73 12.41
CA GLU A 461 -2.16 2.72 11.55
C GLU A 461 -2.86 2.08 10.34
N SER A 462 -2.34 0.98 9.81
CA SER A 462 -3.02 0.19 8.77
C SER A 462 -4.34 -0.39 9.30
N LEU A 463 -4.34 -0.95 10.51
CA LEU A 463 -5.56 -1.41 11.19
C LEU A 463 -6.54 -0.27 11.51
N ARG A 464 -6.04 0.94 11.79
CA ARG A 464 -6.88 2.15 11.94
C ARG A 464 -7.55 2.53 10.62
N LYS A 465 -6.83 2.50 9.49
CA LYS A 465 -7.41 2.71 8.16
C LYS A 465 -8.50 1.67 7.85
N VAL A 466 -8.24 0.38 8.09
CA VAL A 466 -9.25 -0.70 7.94
C VAL A 466 -10.48 -0.39 8.79
N SER A 467 -10.31 -0.03 10.06
CA SER A 467 -11.44 0.35 10.94
C SER A 467 -12.27 1.53 10.41
N ILE A 468 -11.63 2.60 9.92
CA ILE A 468 -12.31 3.75 9.33
C ILE A 468 -13.08 3.33 8.06
N TRP A 469 -12.46 2.54 7.20
CA TRP A 469 -13.07 1.98 6.00
C TRP A 469 -14.28 1.09 6.34
N THR A 470 -14.18 0.20 7.34
CA THR A 470 -15.30 -0.63 7.79
C THR A 470 -16.41 0.22 8.40
N LYS A 471 -16.10 1.33 9.11
CA LYS A 471 -17.12 2.26 9.59
C LYS A 471 -17.89 2.93 8.44
N LEU A 472 -17.20 3.43 7.42
CA LEU A 472 -17.84 4.00 6.23
C LEU A 472 -18.70 2.94 5.51
N ASN A 473 -18.19 1.71 5.38
CA ASN A 473 -18.92 0.59 4.78
C ASN A 473 -20.18 0.20 5.59
N ARG A 474 -20.15 0.32 6.92
CA ARG A 474 -21.30 0.08 7.81
C ARG A 474 -22.19 1.30 8.11
N LEU A 475 -21.82 2.51 7.67
CA LEU A 475 -22.59 3.76 7.89
C LEU A 475 -24.07 3.66 7.47
N GLN A 476 -24.98 3.96 8.40
CA GLN A 476 -26.43 4.13 8.22
C GLN A 476 -26.93 5.29 9.09
N ASN A 477 -28.19 5.71 8.94
CA ASN A 477 -28.80 6.75 9.78
C ASN A 477 -29.63 6.12 10.92
N GLU A 478 -29.08 6.11 12.13
CA GLU A 478 -29.75 5.62 13.35
C GLU A 478 -30.64 6.68 14.05
N GLY A 479 -30.71 7.90 13.50
CA GLY A 479 -31.44 9.02 14.08
C GLY A 479 -32.95 9.05 13.78
N SER A 480 -33.69 9.94 14.42
CA SER A 480 -35.16 10.03 14.29
C SER A 480 -35.68 10.75 13.03
N GLU A 481 -34.81 11.26 12.16
CA GLU A 481 -35.16 11.91 10.88
C GLU A 481 -34.54 11.15 9.68
N VAL A 482 -34.84 9.85 9.58
CA VAL A 482 -34.43 8.99 8.44
C VAL A 482 -35.25 9.33 7.19
N LEU A 483 -34.56 9.41 6.05
CA LEU A 483 -35.19 9.49 4.72
C LEU A 483 -35.53 8.09 4.21
N ASP A 484 -36.76 7.88 3.73
CA ASP A 484 -37.21 6.62 3.12
C ASP A 484 -36.22 6.11 2.06
N ASP A 485 -35.84 4.83 2.10
CA ASP A 485 -34.99 4.21 1.08
C ASP A 485 -35.57 4.40 -0.33
N GLN A 486 -36.90 4.39 -0.48
CA GLN A 486 -37.55 4.60 -1.77
C GLN A 486 -37.48 6.04 -2.29
N ALA A 487 -36.92 6.99 -1.53
CA ALA A 487 -36.66 8.35 -1.99
C ALA A 487 -35.73 8.41 -3.22
N LEU A 488 -34.77 7.48 -3.31
CA LEU A 488 -33.86 7.33 -4.43
C LEU A 488 -33.91 5.91 -5.00
N GLU A 489 -34.45 5.78 -6.21
CA GLU A 489 -34.35 4.56 -7.02
C GLU A 489 -32.96 4.52 -7.68
N ILE A 490 -32.26 3.40 -7.57
CA ILE A 490 -30.94 3.18 -8.18
C ILE A 490 -31.05 1.96 -9.10
N SER A 491 -30.64 2.13 -10.36
CA SER A 491 -30.67 1.08 -11.38
C SER A 491 -29.27 0.84 -11.92
N PHE A 492 -28.83 -0.41 -11.91
CA PHE A 492 -27.54 -0.85 -12.45
C PHE A 492 -27.76 -1.58 -13.78
N LEU A 493 -26.99 -1.21 -14.80
CA LEU A 493 -27.13 -1.70 -16.17
C LEU A 493 -25.75 -2.15 -16.68
N ARG A 494 -25.60 -3.42 -17.06
CA ARG A 494 -24.42 -3.90 -17.78
C ARG A 494 -24.50 -3.43 -19.23
N MET A 495 -23.40 -2.88 -19.75
CA MET A 495 -23.23 -2.63 -21.17
C MET A 495 -22.66 -3.91 -21.81
N ASN A 496 -23.38 -4.48 -22.77
CA ASN A 496 -22.91 -5.65 -23.51
C ASN A 496 -21.99 -5.22 -24.68
N PRO A 497 -21.10 -6.10 -25.18
CA PRO A 497 -20.22 -5.79 -26.33
C PRO A 497 -20.95 -5.44 -27.64
N ASP A 498 -22.24 -5.77 -27.77
CA ASP A 498 -23.10 -5.38 -28.91
C ASP A 498 -23.76 -3.99 -28.75
N GLY A 499 -23.50 -3.30 -27.63
CA GLY A 499 -24.09 -2.00 -27.29
C GLY A 499 -25.45 -2.07 -26.58
N THR A 500 -25.96 -3.26 -26.25
CA THR A 500 -27.23 -3.39 -25.51
C THR A 500 -27.05 -3.20 -24.00
N GLU A 501 -28.07 -2.65 -23.33
CA GLU A 501 -28.09 -2.46 -21.87
C GLU A 501 -28.93 -3.55 -21.20
N THR A 502 -28.37 -4.27 -20.23
CA THR A 502 -29.08 -5.32 -19.46
C THR A 502 -29.12 -5.02 -17.97
N PRO A 503 -30.29 -5.09 -17.29
CA PRO A 503 -30.38 -4.87 -15.85
C PRO A 503 -29.56 -5.88 -15.04
N MET A 504 -28.75 -5.36 -14.13
CA MET A 504 -27.98 -6.16 -13.18
C MET A 504 -28.86 -6.54 -11.98
N SER A 505 -28.77 -7.79 -11.53
CA SER A 505 -29.54 -8.30 -10.39
C SER A 505 -28.70 -8.29 -9.11
N PHE A 506 -29.35 -7.94 -8.00
CA PHE A 506 -28.79 -7.95 -6.66
C PHE A 506 -29.56 -8.98 -5.80
N ASP A 507 -28.87 -9.62 -4.87
CA ASP A 507 -29.49 -10.54 -3.91
C ASP A 507 -30.12 -9.80 -2.71
N GLN A 508 -30.60 -10.55 -1.71
CA GLN A 508 -31.21 -10.00 -0.50
C GLN A 508 -30.22 -9.20 0.39
N ASN A 509 -28.91 -9.37 0.17
CA ASN A 509 -27.83 -8.67 0.88
C ASN A 509 -27.24 -7.52 0.04
N GLN A 510 -27.89 -7.14 -1.06
CA GLN A 510 -27.39 -6.17 -2.04
C GLN A 510 -26.03 -6.56 -2.66
N ILE A 511 -25.80 -7.86 -2.90
CA ILE A 511 -24.63 -8.36 -3.64
C ILE A 511 -25.03 -8.60 -5.10
N CYS A 512 -24.28 -8.02 -6.04
CA CYS A 512 -24.33 -8.37 -7.46
C CYS A 512 -23.03 -9.10 -7.86
N LYS A 513 -23.16 -10.21 -8.59
CA LYS A 513 -22.01 -10.97 -9.10
C LYS A 513 -21.57 -10.44 -10.47
N ILE A 514 -20.33 -9.98 -10.56
CA ILE A 514 -19.76 -9.40 -11.77
C ILE A 514 -18.94 -10.45 -12.52
N VAL A 515 -19.28 -10.64 -13.80
CA VAL A 515 -18.61 -11.59 -14.70
C VAL A 515 -18.07 -10.81 -15.89
N TYR A 516 -16.76 -10.93 -16.12
CA TYR A 516 -16.03 -10.23 -17.18
C TYR A 516 -16.32 -10.77 -18.59
N ASP A 517 -16.09 -9.91 -19.57
CA ASP A 517 -15.94 -10.24 -20.99
C ASP A 517 -14.45 -10.37 -21.36
N GLU A 518 -14.13 -11.18 -22.36
CA GLU A 518 -12.76 -11.33 -22.88
C GLU A 518 -12.47 -10.25 -23.93
N LEU A 519 -11.52 -9.35 -23.62
CA LEU A 519 -11.20 -8.16 -24.39
C LEU A 519 -10.04 -8.42 -25.35
N ILE A 520 -10.33 -9.09 -26.47
CA ILE A 520 -9.35 -9.44 -27.51
C ILE A 520 -8.66 -8.17 -28.05
N GLY A 521 -7.34 -8.09 -27.85
CA GLY A 521 -6.51 -6.97 -28.34
C GLY A 521 -6.36 -5.78 -27.38
N SER A 522 -6.93 -5.85 -26.16
CA SER A 522 -6.63 -4.91 -25.08
C SER A 522 -5.32 -5.25 -24.36
N SER A 523 -4.77 -4.31 -23.58
CA SER A 523 -3.72 -4.61 -22.59
C SER A 523 -4.25 -5.48 -21.45
N THR A 524 -5.53 -5.34 -21.09
CA THR A 524 -6.20 -6.15 -20.05
C THR A 524 -7.05 -7.24 -20.70
N ARG A 525 -6.70 -8.52 -20.54
CA ARG A 525 -7.46 -9.65 -21.14
C ARG A 525 -8.93 -9.69 -20.72
N TRP A 526 -9.23 -9.32 -19.47
CA TRP A 526 -10.55 -9.40 -18.87
C TRP A 526 -11.04 -8.03 -18.43
N GLY A 527 -12.26 -7.68 -18.81
CA GLY A 527 -12.88 -6.42 -18.40
C GLY A 527 -14.36 -6.37 -18.72
N GLY A 528 -14.95 -5.18 -18.67
CA GLY A 528 -16.38 -4.99 -18.94
C GLY A 528 -16.81 -3.55 -18.70
N GLN A 529 -18.10 -3.27 -18.89
CA GLN A 529 -18.67 -1.95 -18.65
C GLN A 529 -20.04 -2.02 -17.98
N PHE A 530 -20.30 -1.07 -17.09
CA PHE A 530 -21.60 -0.92 -16.44
C PHE A 530 -21.95 0.55 -16.18
N LYS A 531 -23.23 0.80 -15.93
CA LYS A 531 -23.84 2.13 -15.90
C LYS A 531 -24.85 2.18 -14.76
N ILE A 532 -24.75 3.20 -13.91
CA ILE A 532 -25.67 3.40 -12.78
C ILE A 532 -26.56 4.61 -13.09
N VAL A 533 -27.86 4.46 -12.90
CA VAL A 533 -28.85 5.53 -13.02
C VAL A 533 -29.56 5.71 -11.68
N MET A 534 -29.41 6.88 -11.07
CA MET A 534 -30.11 7.26 -9.84
C MET A 534 -31.33 8.11 -10.20
N LYS A 535 -32.45 7.97 -9.50
CA LYS A 535 -33.69 8.71 -9.78
C LYS A 535 -34.40 9.14 -8.49
N ASN A 536 -34.59 10.45 -8.34
CA ASN A 536 -35.33 11.02 -7.22
C ASN A 536 -36.83 10.73 -7.38
N LYS A 537 -37.41 9.97 -6.45
CA LYS A 537 -38.84 9.66 -6.37
C LYS A 537 -39.62 10.58 -5.44
N THR A 538 -38.94 11.37 -4.61
CA THR A 538 -39.53 12.19 -3.55
C THR A 538 -40.34 13.35 -4.13
N PRO A 539 -41.67 13.44 -3.89
CA PRO A 539 -42.48 14.54 -4.40
C PRO A 539 -42.04 15.90 -3.82
N GLY A 540 -41.86 16.90 -4.69
CA GLY A 540 -41.55 18.27 -4.31
C GLY A 540 -40.22 18.51 -3.58
N THR A 541 -39.43 17.47 -3.33
CA THR A 541 -38.22 17.53 -2.49
C THR A 541 -36.98 17.14 -3.29
N LYS A 542 -36.05 18.09 -3.40
CA LYS A 542 -34.74 17.91 -4.02
C LYS A 542 -33.88 16.96 -3.19
N LEU A 543 -33.10 16.11 -3.86
CA LEU A 543 -32.11 15.24 -3.22
C LEU A 543 -30.69 15.63 -3.62
N TYR A 544 -29.77 15.36 -2.71
CA TYR A 544 -28.33 15.48 -2.81
C TYR A 544 -27.75 14.09 -2.53
N VAL A 545 -26.95 13.57 -3.45
CA VAL A 545 -26.47 12.19 -3.42
C VAL A 545 -24.96 12.16 -3.58
N ALA A 546 -24.26 11.58 -2.62
CA ALA A 546 -22.87 11.18 -2.78
C ALA A 546 -22.77 9.69 -3.09
N LEU A 547 -21.75 9.28 -3.85
CA LEU A 547 -21.44 7.89 -4.13
C LEU A 547 -19.99 7.63 -3.72
N LEU A 548 -19.81 6.91 -2.62
CA LEU A 548 -18.51 6.41 -2.20
C LEU A 548 -18.26 5.05 -2.85
N TYR A 549 -17.15 4.94 -3.59
CA TYR A 549 -16.55 3.67 -3.97
C TYR A 549 -15.51 3.29 -2.94
N GLN A 550 -15.59 2.07 -2.45
CA GLN A 550 -14.74 1.49 -1.43
C GLN A 550 -14.18 0.17 -1.96
N ALA A 551 -12.92 0.18 -2.41
CA ALA A 551 -12.30 -0.96 -3.07
C ALA A 551 -11.61 -1.91 -2.08
N GLY A 552 -11.26 -3.11 -2.57
CA GLY A 552 -10.63 -4.18 -1.78
C GLY A 552 -9.23 -3.87 -1.19
N ASP A 553 -8.61 -2.75 -1.56
CA ASP A 553 -7.34 -2.22 -1.02
C ASP A 553 -7.53 -1.35 0.25
N PHE A 554 -8.77 -1.22 0.73
CA PHE A 554 -9.22 -0.31 1.78
C PHE A 554 -9.16 1.19 1.41
N SER A 555 -9.11 1.54 0.14
CA SER A 555 -9.33 2.92 -0.32
C SER A 555 -10.80 3.34 -0.21
N THR A 556 -11.04 4.65 -0.19
CA THR A 556 -12.36 5.26 -0.36
C THR A 556 -12.24 6.47 -1.29
N THR A 557 -13.11 6.57 -2.30
CA THR A 557 -13.20 7.73 -3.20
C THR A 557 -14.66 8.13 -3.47
N ALA A 558 -14.91 9.43 -3.66
CA ALA A 558 -16.23 9.97 -3.99
C ALA A 558 -16.38 10.38 -5.46
N ARG A 559 -15.35 10.18 -6.29
CA ARG A 559 -15.22 10.77 -7.63
C ARG A 559 -16.06 10.12 -8.73
N LEU A 560 -16.77 9.03 -8.45
CA LEU A 560 -17.79 8.49 -9.37
C LEU A 560 -18.93 9.49 -9.65
N LEU A 561 -19.06 10.56 -8.86
CA LEU A 561 -20.00 11.64 -9.13
C LEU A 561 -19.32 12.98 -9.37
N GLU A 562 -19.79 13.65 -10.40
CA GLU A 562 -19.39 15.01 -10.78
C GLU A 562 -20.62 15.94 -10.70
N PRO A 563 -20.68 16.92 -9.77
CA PRO A 563 -19.88 17.00 -8.54
C PRO A 563 -20.15 15.83 -7.58
N GLN A 564 -19.18 15.57 -6.69
CA GLN A 564 -19.17 14.44 -5.74
C GLN A 564 -20.43 14.33 -4.86
N VAL A 565 -21.07 15.48 -4.55
CA VAL A 565 -22.43 15.54 -3.99
C VAL A 565 -23.35 16.06 -5.08
N ALA A 566 -24.01 15.13 -5.76
CA ALA A 566 -24.84 15.37 -6.94
C ALA A 566 -26.26 15.82 -6.56
N GLU A 567 -26.73 16.92 -7.17
CA GLU A 567 -28.09 17.41 -7.00
C GLU A 567 -29.06 16.74 -7.99
N ILE A 568 -30.22 16.26 -7.51
CA ILE A 568 -31.26 15.59 -8.30
C ILE A 568 -32.64 16.16 -7.97
N GLU A 569 -33.23 16.87 -8.94
CA GLU A 569 -34.58 17.45 -8.83
C GLU A 569 -35.69 16.38 -8.77
N PRO A 570 -36.87 16.67 -8.17
CA PRO A 570 -37.99 15.74 -8.08
C PRO A 570 -38.37 15.08 -9.41
N GLY A 571 -38.45 13.75 -9.42
CA GLY A 571 -38.80 12.96 -10.61
C GLY A 571 -37.72 12.87 -11.70
N ARG A 572 -36.57 13.55 -11.54
CA ARG A 572 -35.44 13.47 -12.47
C ARG A 572 -34.50 12.31 -12.14
N SER A 573 -33.75 11.90 -13.15
CA SER A 573 -32.66 10.94 -13.04
C SER A 573 -31.31 11.60 -13.30
N LYS A 574 -30.25 11.07 -12.67
CA LYS A 574 -28.85 11.35 -12.99
C LYS A 574 -28.11 10.03 -13.17
N THR A 575 -27.38 9.90 -14.28
CA THR A 575 -26.45 8.80 -14.51
C THR A 575 -25.12 9.09 -13.82
N VAL A 576 -24.55 8.10 -13.15
CA VAL A 576 -23.14 8.09 -12.72
C VAL A 576 -22.28 8.07 -13.98
N ARG A 577 -21.33 9.00 -14.13
CA ARG A 577 -20.55 9.16 -15.37
C ARG A 577 -19.07 8.96 -15.10
N ASP A 578 -18.50 8.00 -15.80
CA ASP A 578 -17.14 8.07 -16.34
C ASP A 578 -17.18 9.01 -17.57
N HIS A 579 -16.11 9.79 -17.80
CA HIS A 579 -15.96 10.61 -19.01
C HIS A 579 -16.00 9.77 -20.31
N ARG A 580 -15.71 8.47 -20.23
CA ARG A 580 -15.85 7.46 -21.30
C ARG A 580 -17.34 7.15 -21.57
N ASN A 581 -18.03 8.05 -22.27
CA ASN A 581 -19.42 7.90 -22.74
C ASN A 581 -20.51 7.69 -21.66
N GLY A 582 -20.19 7.75 -20.36
CA GLY A 582 -21.14 7.52 -19.28
C GLY A 582 -21.37 6.05 -18.90
N SER A 583 -20.42 5.17 -19.22
CA SER A 583 -20.30 3.81 -18.65
C SER A 583 -18.95 3.64 -17.97
N MET A 584 -18.94 3.15 -16.73
CA MET A 584 -17.71 2.85 -15.99
C MET A 584 -17.08 1.58 -16.56
N PHE A 585 -15.78 1.63 -16.84
CA PHE A 585 -14.99 0.45 -17.16
C PHE A 585 -14.57 -0.33 -15.90
N ILE A 586 -14.41 -1.64 -16.05
CA ILE A 586 -13.84 -2.54 -15.03
C ILE A 586 -12.84 -3.50 -15.68
N SER A 587 -11.81 -3.88 -14.94
CA SER A 587 -10.81 -4.91 -15.30
C SER A 587 -10.72 -5.98 -14.21
N LEU A 588 -10.01 -7.08 -14.50
CA LEU A 588 -9.60 -8.04 -13.46
C LEU A 588 -8.52 -7.42 -12.55
N ASP A 589 -8.70 -7.51 -11.23
CA ASP A 589 -7.71 -7.14 -10.21
C ASP A 589 -6.42 -7.97 -10.39
N GLU A 590 -5.28 -7.29 -10.47
CA GLU A 590 -3.96 -7.91 -10.62
C GLU A 590 -3.61 -8.78 -9.40
N ILE A 591 -3.98 -8.33 -8.19
CA ILE A 591 -3.79 -9.08 -6.96
C ILE A 591 -4.74 -10.30 -6.94
N ALA A 592 -5.92 -10.24 -7.56
CA ALA A 592 -6.81 -11.38 -7.70
C ALA A 592 -6.27 -12.45 -8.66
N TYR A 593 -5.61 -12.02 -9.73
CA TYR A 593 -4.90 -12.89 -10.66
C TYR A 593 -3.70 -13.57 -9.96
N TRP A 594 -2.74 -12.79 -9.47
CA TRP A 594 -1.48 -13.29 -8.90
C TRP A 594 -1.63 -14.01 -7.57
N TYR A 595 -2.58 -13.62 -6.71
CA TYR A 595 -2.88 -14.37 -5.48
C TYR A 595 -3.98 -15.41 -5.65
N ASN A 596 -4.37 -15.74 -6.90
CA ASN A 596 -5.36 -16.75 -7.23
C ASN A 596 -6.64 -16.62 -6.36
N LYS A 597 -7.18 -15.40 -6.23
CA LYS A 597 -8.43 -15.14 -5.47
C LYS A 597 -9.61 -15.67 -6.29
N PRO A 598 -10.56 -16.44 -5.73
CA PRO A 598 -11.74 -16.88 -6.47
C PRO A 598 -12.71 -15.72 -6.74
N THR A 599 -12.91 -14.85 -5.75
CA THR A 599 -13.67 -13.60 -5.86
C THR A 599 -12.99 -12.49 -5.07
N PHE A 600 -13.27 -11.24 -5.46
CA PHE A 600 -13.03 -10.06 -4.63
C PHE A 600 -14.30 -9.19 -4.59
N THR A 601 -14.34 -8.21 -3.68
CA THR A 601 -15.58 -7.46 -3.41
C THR A 601 -15.30 -6.01 -3.13
N ASP A 602 -15.82 -5.13 -3.98
CA ASP A 602 -15.87 -3.69 -3.74
C ASP A 602 -17.27 -3.29 -3.27
N THR A 603 -17.37 -2.10 -2.65
CA THR A 603 -18.63 -1.55 -2.14
C THR A 603 -18.93 -0.20 -2.76
N LEU A 604 -20.18 0.00 -3.16
CA LEU A 604 -20.76 1.25 -3.62
C LEU A 604 -21.79 1.74 -2.60
N LYS A 605 -21.50 2.87 -1.95
CA LYS A 605 -22.36 3.47 -0.93
C LYS A 605 -22.94 4.80 -1.38
N PHE A 606 -24.26 4.88 -1.44
CA PHE A 606 -25.01 6.07 -1.80
C PHE A 606 -25.49 6.77 -0.55
N ILE A 607 -24.89 7.91 -0.19
CA ILE A 607 -25.37 8.76 0.91
C ILE A 607 -26.41 9.71 0.30
N VAL A 608 -27.66 9.54 0.70
CA VAL A 608 -28.83 10.24 0.14
C VAL A 608 -29.37 11.22 1.15
N SER A 609 -29.55 12.47 0.76
CA SER A 609 -29.96 13.52 1.67
C SER A 609 -30.90 14.49 0.96
N THR A 610 -31.94 14.99 1.63
CA THR A 610 -32.65 16.20 1.16
C THR A 610 -31.81 17.46 1.35
N GLN A 611 -30.60 17.28 1.92
CA GLN A 611 -29.71 18.30 2.42
C GLN A 611 -28.39 18.34 1.62
N PRO A 612 -27.84 19.51 1.30
CA PRO A 612 -26.47 19.64 0.81
C PRO A 612 -25.45 19.38 1.93
N PHE A 613 -24.52 18.46 1.68
CA PHE A 613 -23.37 18.17 2.57
C PHE A 613 -22.04 18.21 1.79
N GLU A 614 -20.92 18.17 2.49
CA GLU A 614 -19.55 18.10 1.96
C GLU A 614 -18.87 16.77 2.37
N LEU A 615 -17.76 16.39 1.72
CA LEU A 615 -17.10 15.07 1.84
C LEU A 615 -15.61 15.20 2.22
N ASP A 616 -15.22 16.38 2.69
CA ASP A 616 -13.83 16.81 2.88
C ASP A 616 -13.05 15.89 3.84
N GLY A 617 -12.06 15.15 3.33
CA GLY A 617 -11.24 14.24 4.14
C GLY A 617 -11.82 12.84 4.33
N LEU A 618 -12.83 12.46 3.55
CA LEU A 618 -13.32 11.06 3.46
C LEU A 618 -12.59 10.25 2.37
N GLU A 619 -11.96 10.93 1.40
CA GLU A 619 -11.05 10.27 0.45
C GLU A 619 -9.86 9.67 1.21
N THR A 620 -9.59 8.39 0.97
CA THR A 620 -8.49 7.66 1.60
C THR A 620 -7.76 6.80 0.56
N ASN A 621 -6.44 6.98 0.49
CA ASN A 621 -5.57 6.08 -0.27
C ASN A 621 -5.55 4.71 0.42
N GLY A 622 -5.55 3.64 -0.38
CA GLY A 622 -5.47 2.27 0.10
C GLY A 622 -4.21 1.95 0.90
N LEU A 623 -4.15 0.71 1.38
CA LEU A 623 -2.93 0.14 1.93
C LEU A 623 -1.99 -0.26 0.78
N LEU A 624 -0.69 -0.40 1.06
CA LEU A 624 0.26 -0.89 0.06
C LEU A 624 -0.15 -2.30 -0.38
N GLU A 625 -0.26 -2.52 -1.68
CA GLU A 625 -0.69 -3.80 -2.25
C GLU A 625 0.39 -4.89 -2.02
N PRO A 626 -0.01 -6.17 -1.87
CA PRO A 626 0.93 -7.29 -1.88
C PRO A 626 1.85 -7.27 -3.12
N LEU A 627 3.04 -7.87 -2.99
CA LEU A 627 3.99 -7.92 -4.11
C LEU A 627 3.43 -8.77 -5.26
N THR A 628 3.70 -8.35 -6.50
CA THR A 628 3.45 -9.10 -7.74
C THR A 628 4.68 -9.02 -8.64
N PRO A 629 4.83 -9.85 -9.68
CA PRO A 629 5.97 -9.72 -10.59
C PRO A 629 5.98 -8.35 -11.27
N ASP A 630 4.80 -7.85 -11.64
CA ASP A 630 4.65 -6.60 -12.36
C ASP A 630 4.95 -5.39 -11.45
N ASN A 631 4.46 -5.37 -10.21
CA ASN A 631 4.71 -4.27 -9.25
C ASN A 631 6.09 -4.32 -8.56
N ILE A 632 6.84 -5.41 -8.73
CA ILE A 632 8.30 -5.47 -8.46
C ILE A 632 9.09 -4.88 -9.64
N GLU A 633 8.66 -5.12 -10.87
CA GLU A 633 9.39 -4.74 -12.09
C GLU A 633 9.17 -3.26 -12.49
N ASN A 634 7.96 -2.71 -12.36
CA ASN A 634 7.65 -1.28 -12.59
C ASN A 634 6.42 -0.79 -11.78
N GLU A 635 6.34 0.51 -11.45
CA GLU A 635 5.12 1.14 -10.91
C GLU A 635 4.07 1.39 -12.02
N ILE A 636 3.29 0.37 -12.43
CA ILE A 636 2.31 0.51 -13.53
C ILE A 636 0.93 -0.11 -13.20
N SER A 637 -0.11 0.68 -13.44
CA SER A 637 -1.55 0.35 -13.52
C SER A 637 -2.20 -0.43 -12.35
N LYS A 638 -2.88 0.31 -11.48
CA LYS A 638 -3.89 -0.25 -10.56
C LYS A 638 -5.07 -0.86 -11.33
N GLY A 639 -5.62 -1.97 -10.83
CA GLY A 639 -6.96 -2.43 -11.22
C GLY A 639 -8.04 -1.59 -10.53
N GLY A 640 -9.09 -1.17 -11.25
CA GLY A 640 -10.17 -0.35 -10.69
C GLY A 640 -10.95 0.44 -11.74
N ILE A 641 -11.74 1.41 -11.27
CA ILE A 641 -12.46 2.39 -12.11
C ILE A 641 -11.61 3.66 -12.23
N ASP A 642 -11.45 4.16 -13.46
CA ASP A 642 -10.63 5.32 -13.85
C ASP A 642 -11.42 6.65 -13.72
N LEU A 643 -10.84 7.73 -13.17
CA LEU A 643 -11.60 8.89 -12.63
C LEU A 643 -10.87 10.25 -12.75
N ASP A 644 -11.59 11.30 -13.17
CA ASP A 644 -11.18 12.73 -13.24
C ASP A 644 -12.45 13.61 -12.97
N ASP A 645 -12.39 14.92 -12.62
CA ASP A 645 -13.58 15.61 -12.03
C ASP A 645 -13.78 17.17 -12.14
N GLY A 646 -15.06 17.62 -12.04
CA GLY A 646 -15.51 19.03 -12.14
C GLY A 646 -16.91 19.45 -11.57
N GLN A 647 -16.95 19.95 -10.32
CA GLN A 647 -17.84 20.95 -9.63
C GLN A 647 -19.16 21.54 -10.25
N GLY A 648 -20.19 22.03 -9.51
CA GLY A 648 -20.48 22.08 -8.05
C GLY A 648 -21.55 23.12 -7.55
N LYS A 649 -22.21 22.83 -6.39
CA LYS A 649 -23.02 23.71 -5.45
C LYS A 649 -24.48 24.11 -5.84
N LYS A 650 -25.50 24.32 -4.97
CA LYS A 650 -25.95 24.11 -3.52
C LYS A 650 -26.98 25.26 -3.18
N PRO A 651 -27.82 25.34 -2.09
CA PRO A 651 -28.15 24.46 -0.92
C PRO A 651 -29.69 24.13 -0.76
N SER A 652 -30.35 23.57 0.30
CA SER A 652 -30.27 23.59 1.81
C SER A 652 -31.04 22.41 2.51
N LEU A 653 -31.15 22.34 3.86
CA LEU A 653 -31.19 21.07 4.67
C LEU A 653 -32.51 20.65 5.43
N LYS A 654 -33.11 19.44 5.21
CA LYS A 654 -33.87 18.63 6.24
C LYS A 654 -34.09 17.08 5.99
N GLY A 655 -33.18 16.16 6.41
CA GLY A 655 -33.36 14.67 6.45
C GLY A 655 -32.48 13.81 5.50
N TRP A 656 -31.97 12.64 5.93
CA TRP A 656 -31.00 11.79 5.17
C TRP A 656 -31.05 10.27 5.46
N ASN A 657 -30.41 9.44 4.62
CA ASN A 657 -30.21 7.98 4.75
C ASN A 657 -29.01 7.50 3.87
N ALA A 658 -28.58 6.23 3.93
CA ALA A 658 -27.53 5.67 3.09
C ALA A 658 -27.82 4.23 2.60
N GLN A 659 -27.81 4.02 1.28
CA GLN A 659 -27.96 2.70 0.64
C GLN A 659 -26.58 2.11 0.31
N THR A 660 -26.42 0.78 0.43
CA THR A 660 -25.14 0.08 0.23
C THR A 660 -25.31 -1.09 -0.73
N PHE A 661 -24.39 -1.23 -1.68
CA PHE A 661 -24.38 -2.29 -2.69
C PHE A 661 -22.96 -2.87 -2.80
N HIS A 662 -22.85 -4.18 -2.99
CA HIS A 662 -21.58 -4.89 -3.10
C HIS A 662 -21.42 -5.49 -4.49
N LEU A 663 -20.24 -5.31 -5.10
CA LEU A 663 -19.89 -5.88 -6.39
C LEU A 663 -18.94 -7.05 -6.17
N GLU A 664 -19.41 -8.29 -6.29
CA GLU A 664 -18.57 -9.48 -6.17
C GLU A 664 -18.03 -9.90 -7.54
N PHE A 665 -16.79 -9.50 -7.82
CA PHE A 665 -16.09 -9.83 -9.05
C PHE A 665 -15.65 -11.30 -9.02
N GLN A 666 -16.10 -12.09 -10.00
CA GLN A 666 -15.67 -13.48 -10.18
C GLN A 666 -14.36 -13.50 -11.00
N ASN A 667 -13.28 -14.08 -10.47
CA ASN A 667 -12.03 -14.19 -11.21
C ASN A 667 -12.14 -15.28 -12.30
N PRO A 668 -12.04 -14.94 -13.60
CA PRO A 668 -12.17 -15.91 -14.69
C PRO A 668 -10.92 -16.78 -14.86
N GLU A 669 -9.78 -16.36 -14.30
CA GLU A 669 -8.50 -17.08 -14.31
C GLU A 669 -8.24 -17.82 -12.99
N TYR A 670 -9.22 -17.85 -12.07
CA TYR A 670 -9.10 -18.63 -10.84
C TYR A 670 -8.79 -20.09 -11.18
N ASN A 671 -7.69 -20.61 -10.63
CA ASN A 671 -7.16 -21.94 -10.93
C ASN A 671 -6.84 -22.20 -12.43
N ALA A 672 -6.62 -21.14 -13.23
CA ALA A 672 -6.27 -21.24 -14.65
C ALA A 672 -4.99 -20.48 -15.05
N VAL A 673 -4.31 -19.82 -14.09
CA VAL A 673 -3.05 -19.08 -14.28
C VAL A 673 -1.99 -19.94 -15.01
N PRO A 674 -1.36 -19.43 -16.10
CA PRO A 674 -0.39 -20.19 -16.88
C PRO A 674 0.90 -20.55 -16.12
N ALA A 675 1.50 -21.70 -16.50
CA ALA A 675 2.79 -22.17 -15.97
C ALA A 675 3.88 -21.08 -15.94
N LYS A 676 4.10 -20.39 -17.07
CA LYS A 676 5.07 -19.29 -17.23
C LYS A 676 4.90 -18.14 -16.22
N ASP A 677 3.67 -17.92 -15.74
CA ASP A 677 3.34 -16.82 -14.84
C ASP A 677 3.59 -17.25 -13.39
N VAL A 678 3.30 -18.51 -13.05
CA VAL A 678 3.78 -19.13 -11.80
C VAL A 678 5.31 -19.14 -11.75
N GLU A 679 6.01 -19.38 -12.86
CA GLU A 679 7.48 -19.26 -12.95
C GLU A 679 7.95 -17.81 -12.67
N ARG A 680 7.32 -16.78 -13.25
CA ARG A 680 7.61 -15.37 -12.91
C ARG A 680 7.49 -15.10 -11.40
N MET A 681 6.45 -15.61 -10.74
CA MET A 681 6.31 -15.43 -9.29
C MET A 681 7.41 -16.14 -8.48
N LEU A 682 7.84 -17.33 -8.93
CA LEU A 682 8.87 -18.13 -8.26
C LEU A 682 10.29 -17.52 -8.40
N ASP A 683 10.55 -16.78 -9.48
CA ASP A 683 11.87 -16.17 -9.75
C ASP A 683 11.97 -14.68 -9.41
N ALA A 684 10.88 -13.90 -9.43
CA ALA A 684 10.92 -12.44 -9.22
C ALA A 684 11.44 -12.02 -7.84
N ASN A 685 10.98 -12.69 -6.77
CA ASN A 685 11.54 -12.51 -5.43
C ASN A 685 11.26 -13.73 -4.54
N SER A 686 12.15 -13.95 -3.57
CA SER A 686 11.96 -14.91 -2.47
C SER A 686 10.58 -14.79 -1.80
N GLU A 687 10.12 -13.58 -1.48
CA GLU A 687 8.81 -13.36 -0.83
C GLU A 687 7.62 -13.79 -1.69
N LEU A 688 7.64 -13.38 -2.97
CA LEU A 688 6.57 -13.74 -3.88
C LEU A 688 6.55 -15.24 -4.18
N ALA A 689 7.72 -15.86 -4.27
CA ALA A 689 7.87 -17.29 -4.46
C ALA A 689 7.23 -18.10 -3.33
N HIS A 690 7.23 -17.60 -2.09
CA HIS A 690 6.56 -18.27 -0.97
C HIS A 690 5.06 -18.33 -1.09
N PHE A 691 4.43 -17.18 -1.39
CA PHE A 691 2.99 -17.13 -1.63
C PHE A 691 2.63 -17.98 -2.85
N ALA A 692 3.43 -17.92 -3.92
CA ALA A 692 3.25 -18.79 -5.09
C ALA A 692 3.33 -20.28 -4.74
N ILE A 693 4.32 -20.71 -3.94
CA ILE A 693 4.44 -22.08 -3.42
C ILE A 693 3.14 -22.48 -2.70
N GLY A 694 2.67 -21.70 -1.73
CA GLY A 694 1.46 -22.05 -0.98
C GLY A 694 0.16 -22.04 -1.81
N LEU A 695 0.04 -21.11 -2.76
CA LEU A 695 -1.19 -20.89 -3.54
C LEU A 695 -1.37 -21.88 -4.69
N TYR A 696 -0.27 -22.23 -5.37
CA TYR A 696 -0.31 -23.03 -6.59
C TYR A 696 0.12 -24.48 -6.36
N PHE A 697 0.80 -24.81 -5.26
CA PHE A 697 1.36 -26.15 -5.03
C PHE A 697 0.79 -26.79 -3.76
N GLN A 698 -0.07 -27.81 -3.94
CA GLN A 698 -0.74 -28.47 -2.82
C GLN A 698 0.09 -29.63 -2.23
N LYS A 699 0.09 -29.74 -0.91
CA LYS A 699 0.56 -30.91 -0.17
C LYS A 699 -0.43 -32.07 -0.35
N GLY A 700 0.06 -33.29 -0.50
CA GLY A 700 -0.79 -34.47 -0.73
C GLY A 700 -1.76 -34.72 0.42
N LYS A 701 -2.98 -35.19 0.11
CA LYS A 701 -4.10 -35.36 1.07
C LYS A 701 -3.84 -36.30 2.27
N ASN A 702 -2.69 -36.96 2.32
CA ASN A 702 -2.31 -37.97 3.30
C ASN A 702 -0.98 -37.61 4.01
N GLY A 703 -0.73 -36.32 4.27
CA GLY A 703 0.50 -35.84 4.91
C GLY A 703 1.70 -35.75 3.96
N SER A 704 1.97 -36.79 3.18
CA SER A 704 3.16 -36.87 2.33
C SER A 704 3.23 -35.82 1.21
N LEU A 705 4.45 -35.33 0.95
CA LEU A 705 4.88 -34.70 -0.30
C LEU A 705 4.77 -35.68 -1.49
N ASP A 706 3.54 -35.93 -1.93
CA ASP A 706 3.30 -36.61 -3.20
C ASP A 706 3.67 -35.66 -4.34
N ALA A 707 4.49 -36.14 -5.29
CA ALA A 707 4.94 -35.32 -6.41
C ALA A 707 3.87 -35.15 -7.51
N SER A 708 2.64 -35.59 -7.25
CA SER A 708 1.44 -34.99 -7.82
C SER A 708 1.25 -33.57 -7.26
N LEU A 709 2.14 -32.66 -7.65
CA LEU A 709 1.84 -31.24 -7.67
C LEU A 709 0.76 -31.00 -8.71
N ASP A 710 -0.48 -31.15 -8.28
CA ASP A 710 -1.60 -30.61 -9.02
C ASP A 710 -1.66 -29.12 -8.71
N LEU A 711 -1.26 -28.30 -9.70
CA LEU A 711 -1.69 -26.91 -9.78
C LEU A 711 -3.17 -26.87 -9.44
N ALA A 712 -3.55 -25.98 -8.51
CA ALA A 712 -4.92 -25.83 -8.05
C ALA A 712 -5.88 -25.85 -9.26
N SER A 713 -6.59 -26.99 -9.39
CA SER A 713 -7.41 -27.45 -10.51
C SER A 713 -7.02 -27.08 -11.97
N LYS A 714 -5.87 -27.55 -12.47
CA LYS A 714 -5.76 -27.99 -13.88
C LYS A 714 -4.67 -29.04 -14.13
N GLU A 715 -4.98 -30.04 -14.98
CA GLU A 715 -3.99 -31.01 -15.46
C GLU A 715 -3.05 -30.37 -16.49
N LEU A 716 -1.90 -29.90 -16.03
CA LEU A 716 -0.78 -29.54 -16.90
C LEU A 716 -0.26 -30.76 -17.71
N PRO A 717 0.28 -30.54 -18.92
CA PRO A 717 1.09 -31.52 -19.63
C PRO A 717 2.19 -32.11 -18.74
N ALA A 718 2.41 -33.42 -18.83
CA ALA A 718 3.31 -34.15 -17.93
C ALA A 718 4.78 -33.67 -17.97
N GLY A 719 5.22 -33.04 -19.06
CA GLY A 719 6.55 -32.43 -19.16
C GLY A 719 6.67 -31.13 -18.35
N GLU A 720 5.63 -30.29 -18.37
CA GLU A 720 5.61 -28.99 -17.67
C GLU A 720 5.52 -29.19 -16.15
N LYS A 721 4.73 -30.17 -15.68
CA LYS A 721 4.72 -30.56 -14.24
C LYS A 721 6.12 -30.88 -13.70
N GLY A 722 6.97 -31.52 -14.51
CA GLY A 722 8.34 -31.87 -14.12
C GLY A 722 9.28 -30.67 -14.01
N LEU A 723 9.16 -29.70 -14.92
CA LEU A 723 9.96 -28.48 -14.89
C LEU A 723 9.57 -27.59 -13.70
N LEU A 724 8.27 -27.30 -13.56
CA LEU A 724 7.71 -26.45 -12.51
C LEU A 724 8.03 -26.97 -11.10
N TRP A 725 8.01 -28.29 -10.87
CA TRP A 725 8.40 -28.85 -9.58
C TRP A 725 9.84 -28.52 -9.22
N ASN A 726 10.76 -28.63 -10.18
CA ASN A 726 12.17 -28.33 -9.95
C ASN A 726 12.37 -26.83 -9.67
N THR A 727 11.69 -25.95 -10.42
CA THR A 727 11.69 -24.49 -10.18
C THR A 727 11.10 -24.15 -8.80
N ALA A 728 9.97 -24.77 -8.42
CA ALA A 728 9.34 -24.55 -7.12
C ALA A 728 10.19 -25.07 -5.95
N LEU A 729 10.81 -26.25 -6.09
CA LEU A 729 11.71 -26.83 -5.10
C LEU A 729 12.99 -26.01 -4.91
N ALA A 730 13.61 -25.56 -6.01
CA ALA A 730 14.75 -24.64 -5.97
C ALA A 730 14.37 -23.29 -5.33
N SER A 731 13.15 -22.80 -5.58
CA SER A 731 12.63 -21.59 -4.96
C SER A 731 12.34 -21.76 -3.47
N ALA A 732 11.85 -22.93 -3.05
CA ALA A 732 11.65 -23.28 -1.65
C ALA A 732 12.99 -23.39 -0.88
N ASN A 733 14.03 -23.96 -1.50
CA ASN A 733 15.39 -23.92 -0.96
C ASN A 733 15.90 -22.47 -0.86
N ARG A 734 15.85 -21.68 -1.95
CA ARG A 734 16.22 -20.25 -1.95
C ARG A 734 15.53 -19.49 -0.81
N TRP A 735 14.23 -19.70 -0.63
CA TRP A 735 13.41 -19.15 0.46
C TRP A 735 13.91 -19.57 1.84
N ALA A 736 14.19 -20.86 2.07
CA ALA A 736 14.68 -21.36 3.35
C ALA A 736 16.03 -20.74 3.73
N HIS A 737 17.02 -20.75 2.83
CA HIS A 737 18.32 -20.09 3.05
C HIS A 737 18.17 -18.58 3.29
N PHE A 738 17.37 -17.87 2.47
CA PHE A 738 17.09 -16.44 2.62
C PHE A 738 16.59 -16.10 4.03
N TRP A 739 15.63 -16.87 4.56
CA TRP A 739 15.11 -16.63 5.90
C TRP A 739 16.04 -17.01 7.02
N ARG A 740 16.76 -18.12 6.90
CA ARG A 740 17.71 -18.53 7.93
C ARG A 740 18.84 -17.52 8.04
N MET A 741 19.27 -16.95 6.92
CA MET A 741 20.19 -15.80 6.90
C MET A 741 19.59 -14.55 7.54
N ARG A 742 18.34 -14.17 7.21
CA ARG A 742 17.67 -13.02 7.83
C ARG A 742 17.45 -13.22 9.34
N ARG A 743 17.03 -14.42 9.77
CA ARG A 743 16.84 -14.80 11.18
C ARG A 743 18.15 -14.81 11.94
N TYR A 744 19.21 -15.40 11.38
CA TYR A 744 20.57 -15.35 11.94
C TYR A 744 21.01 -13.90 12.21
N LYS A 745 20.92 -13.04 11.20
CA LYS A 745 21.31 -11.63 11.31
C LYS A 745 20.42 -10.85 12.29
N SER A 746 19.09 -11.07 12.28
CA SER A 746 18.16 -10.44 13.23
C SER A 746 18.39 -10.90 14.68
N MET A 747 18.63 -12.20 14.91
CA MET A 747 19.00 -12.74 16.23
C MET A 747 20.35 -12.20 16.71
N MET A 748 21.36 -12.14 15.83
CA MET A 748 22.66 -11.52 16.13
C MET A 748 22.55 -10.03 16.48
N GLN A 749 21.61 -9.30 15.87
CA GLN A 749 21.38 -7.88 16.11
C GLN A 749 20.58 -7.63 17.40
N LYS A 750 19.56 -8.46 17.68
CA LYS A 750 18.66 -8.34 18.84
C LYS A 750 19.25 -8.93 20.12
N ASN A 751 20.11 -9.95 20.01
CA ASN A 751 20.68 -10.70 21.14
C ASN A 751 22.19 -10.98 20.92
N PRO A 752 23.06 -9.95 20.87
CA PRO A 752 24.46 -10.09 20.44
C PRO A 752 25.34 -10.98 21.33
N ASP A 753 24.95 -11.18 22.59
CA ASP A 753 25.66 -12.02 23.57
C ASP A 753 25.33 -13.51 23.45
N LEU A 754 24.34 -13.91 22.63
CA LEU A 754 24.00 -15.33 22.46
C LEU A 754 25.14 -16.11 21.77
N PRO A 755 25.37 -17.37 22.18
CA PRO A 755 26.34 -18.23 21.52
C PRO A 755 25.93 -18.49 20.07
N ARG A 756 26.88 -18.32 19.15
CA ARG A 756 26.67 -18.55 17.71
C ARG A 756 26.77 -20.02 17.37
N LEU A 757 25.89 -20.47 16.48
CA LEU A 757 25.85 -21.83 15.95
C LEU A 757 26.17 -21.80 14.45
N VAL A 758 26.81 -22.85 13.95
CA VAL A 758 26.82 -23.20 12.51
C VAL A 758 26.13 -24.55 12.34
N ALA A 759 25.37 -24.72 11.27
CA ALA A 759 24.72 -26.00 10.93
C ALA A 759 25.04 -26.44 9.50
N GLU A 760 25.41 -27.70 9.35
CA GLU A 760 25.65 -28.41 8.09
C GLU A 760 24.82 -29.70 8.07
N GLY A 761 24.36 -30.16 6.91
CA GLY A 761 23.60 -31.41 6.86
C GLY A 761 22.64 -31.58 5.69
N ASP A 762 21.70 -32.50 5.91
CA ASP A 762 20.72 -32.99 4.95
C ASP A 762 19.31 -32.42 5.21
N SER A 763 18.28 -33.06 4.65
CA SER A 763 16.88 -32.65 4.75
C SER A 763 16.24 -32.73 6.14
N TRP A 764 16.95 -33.22 7.18
CA TRP A 764 16.53 -33.02 8.58
C TRP A 764 16.96 -31.65 9.14
N PHE A 765 17.93 -30.99 8.49
CA PHE A 765 18.39 -29.63 8.78
C PHE A 765 18.04 -28.60 7.68
N GLN A 766 17.66 -29.05 6.48
CA GLN A 766 17.17 -28.19 5.40
C GLN A 766 15.98 -28.85 4.68
N HIS A 767 14.79 -28.75 5.27
CA HIS A 767 13.55 -29.15 4.62
C HIS A 767 12.86 -27.93 3.96
N PRO A 768 12.62 -27.93 2.63
CA PRO A 768 12.13 -26.74 1.90
C PRO A 768 10.70 -26.30 2.27
N LEU A 769 9.87 -27.21 2.79
CA LEU A 769 8.41 -27.05 2.91
C LEU A 769 7.84 -27.34 4.30
N LEU A 770 8.69 -27.55 5.32
CA LEU A 770 8.30 -27.83 6.70
C LEU A 770 9.17 -27.00 7.66
N THR A 771 8.74 -26.89 8.90
CA THR A 771 9.55 -26.33 10.00
C THR A 771 10.46 -27.43 10.53
N ASP A 772 11.76 -27.40 10.21
CA ASP A 772 12.72 -28.43 10.64
C ASP A 772 13.52 -28.04 11.90
N ILE A 773 14.52 -28.87 12.24
CA ILE A 773 15.38 -28.69 13.42
C ILE A 773 16.05 -27.31 13.47
N ILE A 774 16.52 -26.78 12.34
CA ILE A 774 17.22 -25.49 12.28
C ILE A 774 16.25 -24.33 12.42
N ASP A 775 15.02 -24.42 11.88
CA ASP A 775 14.01 -23.38 12.09
C ASP A 775 13.52 -23.35 13.55
N TYR A 776 13.29 -24.51 14.18
CA TYR A 776 12.89 -24.59 15.59
C TYR A 776 14.01 -24.16 16.55
N VAL A 777 15.25 -24.62 16.37
CA VAL A 777 16.39 -24.20 17.22
C VAL A 777 16.75 -22.73 16.96
N GLY A 778 16.58 -22.25 15.72
CA GLY A 778 16.79 -20.86 15.29
C GLY A 778 15.82 -19.84 15.91
N ARG A 779 14.77 -20.29 16.62
CA ARG A 779 13.94 -19.42 17.48
C ARG A 779 14.67 -18.99 18.76
N TYR A 780 15.69 -19.73 19.18
CA TYR A 780 16.39 -19.55 20.47
C TYR A 780 17.86 -19.15 20.31
N TYR A 781 18.51 -19.53 19.21
CA TYR A 781 19.93 -19.27 18.97
C TYR A 781 20.20 -18.72 17.56
N PRO A 782 21.21 -17.85 17.37
CA PRO A 782 21.66 -17.44 16.04
C PRO A 782 22.42 -18.59 15.34
N ILE A 783 21.76 -19.28 14.41
CA ILE A 783 22.34 -20.37 13.59
C ILE A 783 22.66 -19.85 12.18
N TYR A 784 23.92 -19.96 11.75
CA TYR A 784 24.31 -19.83 10.35
C TYR A 784 24.21 -21.22 9.69
N CYS A 785 23.20 -21.43 8.83
CA CYS A 785 22.95 -22.73 8.19
C CYS A 785 23.46 -22.76 6.74
N VAL A 786 24.21 -23.81 6.39
CA VAL A 786 24.67 -24.12 5.02
C VAL A 786 24.10 -25.44 4.47
N ALA A 787 23.42 -26.23 5.30
CA ALA A 787 22.83 -27.53 4.93
C ALA A 787 21.97 -27.50 3.66
N GLU A 788 21.96 -28.60 2.89
CA GLU A 788 21.16 -28.75 1.66
C GLU A 788 20.24 -29.98 1.66
N ALA A 789 19.05 -29.82 1.08
CA ALA A 789 18.04 -30.86 1.00
C ALA A 789 18.49 -32.02 0.09
N GLY A 790 18.73 -33.20 0.67
CA GLY A 790 19.13 -34.41 -0.07
C GLY A 790 20.64 -34.61 -0.21
N ASP A 791 21.48 -33.79 0.43
CA ASP A 791 22.93 -33.91 0.30
C ASP A 791 23.55 -35.05 1.13
N THR A 792 24.81 -35.37 0.86
CA THR A 792 25.58 -36.51 1.40
C THR A 792 26.84 -36.06 2.12
N ILE A 793 27.30 -36.82 3.13
CA ILE A 793 28.50 -36.43 3.91
C ILE A 793 29.77 -36.34 3.04
N ARG A 794 29.76 -37.03 1.90
CA ARG A 794 30.81 -37.01 0.88
C ARG A 794 30.93 -35.66 0.17
N ASN A 795 29.84 -34.91 0.04
CA ASN A 795 29.84 -33.57 -0.56
C ASN A 795 30.29 -32.49 0.42
N TYR A 796 29.89 -32.56 1.71
CA TYR A 796 30.39 -31.63 2.74
C TYR A 796 31.94 -31.60 2.75
N LEU A 797 32.59 -32.76 2.65
CA LEU A 797 34.06 -32.90 2.57
C LEU A 797 34.67 -32.42 1.24
N LYS A 798 33.91 -32.38 0.15
CA LYS A 798 34.33 -31.97 -1.20
C LYS A 798 34.24 -30.46 -1.38
N GLU A 799 33.22 -29.83 -0.81
CA GLU A 799 32.88 -28.41 -1.01
C GLU A 799 33.30 -27.55 0.18
N GLY A 800 33.18 -28.06 1.41
CA GLY A 800 33.76 -27.41 2.60
C GLY A 800 33.02 -26.16 3.08
N GLU A 801 31.76 -25.97 2.68
CA GLU A 801 30.89 -24.84 3.05
C GLU A 801 30.89 -24.62 4.57
N TYR A 802 30.69 -25.67 5.38
CA TYR A 802 30.78 -25.60 6.83
C TYR A 802 32.12 -25.04 7.36
N LEU A 803 33.26 -25.31 6.71
CA LEU A 803 34.54 -24.74 7.12
C LEU A 803 34.59 -23.23 6.83
N GLN A 804 34.03 -22.77 5.71
CA GLN A 804 33.91 -21.34 5.43
C GLN A 804 32.97 -20.66 6.44
N ALA A 805 31.83 -21.27 6.75
CA ALA A 805 30.90 -20.78 7.77
C ALA A 805 31.56 -20.71 9.17
N ILE A 806 32.22 -21.78 9.62
CA ILE A 806 32.92 -21.83 10.92
C ILE A 806 34.05 -20.80 11.02
N ASN A 807 34.78 -20.55 9.93
CA ASN A 807 35.82 -19.52 9.90
C ASN A 807 35.25 -18.10 9.90
N THR A 808 34.06 -17.89 9.32
CA THR A 808 33.39 -16.58 9.24
C THR A 808 32.63 -16.21 10.51
N VAL A 809 31.98 -17.18 11.15
CA VAL A 809 31.06 -16.98 12.30
C VAL A 809 31.78 -17.05 13.65
N ASP A 810 32.83 -17.86 13.75
CA ASP A 810 33.47 -18.32 15.00
C ASP A 810 32.45 -18.89 16.03
N PRO A 811 31.76 -20.00 15.68
CA PRO A 811 30.67 -20.55 16.50
C PRO A 811 31.16 -21.25 17.78
N LYS A 812 30.26 -21.32 18.77
CA LYS A 812 30.43 -22.13 19.97
C LYS A 812 30.08 -23.60 19.75
N VAL A 813 29.07 -23.85 18.90
CA VAL A 813 28.59 -25.19 18.55
C VAL A 813 28.47 -25.33 17.04
N PHE A 814 28.96 -26.43 16.51
CA PHE A 814 28.67 -26.91 15.17
C PHE A 814 27.65 -28.05 15.25
N LEU A 815 26.52 -27.88 14.55
CA LEU A 815 25.51 -28.94 14.37
C LEU A 815 25.81 -29.66 13.04
N ILE A 816 25.78 -31.00 13.03
CA ILE A 816 25.88 -31.78 11.80
C ILE A 816 24.82 -32.91 11.74
N SER A 817 24.09 -32.95 10.62
CA SER A 817 23.32 -34.11 10.15
C SER A 817 24.03 -34.72 8.93
N GLY A 818 23.68 -35.95 8.53
CA GLY A 818 24.20 -36.58 7.31
C GLY A 818 24.45 -38.08 7.44
N GLY A 819 24.54 -38.75 6.29
CA GLY A 819 24.60 -40.22 6.19
C GLY A 819 23.26 -40.87 5.82
N GLY A 820 22.13 -40.15 5.95
CA GLY A 820 20.81 -40.62 5.52
C GLY A 820 20.74 -40.90 4.03
N ASN A 821 21.10 -39.91 3.20
CA ASN A 821 21.13 -40.05 1.74
C ASN A 821 22.27 -40.97 1.23
N ASP A 822 23.31 -41.19 2.04
CA ASP A 822 24.38 -42.15 1.75
C ASP A 822 23.89 -43.61 1.86
N ILE A 823 22.94 -43.90 2.78
CA ILE A 823 22.46 -45.28 3.06
C ILE A 823 21.02 -45.60 2.63
N LEU A 824 20.19 -44.58 2.34
CA LEU A 824 18.82 -44.70 1.85
C LEU A 824 18.73 -44.36 0.34
N GLY A 825 17.52 -44.37 -0.23
CA GLY A 825 17.31 -44.05 -1.65
C GLY A 825 17.89 -45.10 -2.61
N GLU A 826 18.31 -44.68 -3.81
CA GLU A 826 18.69 -45.60 -4.91
C GLU A 826 19.82 -46.58 -4.54
N SER A 827 20.73 -46.19 -3.65
CA SER A 827 21.81 -47.07 -3.19
C SER A 827 21.32 -48.29 -2.40
N MET A 828 20.09 -48.29 -1.85
CA MET A 828 19.52 -49.42 -1.11
C MET A 828 19.51 -50.73 -1.91
N VAL A 829 19.37 -50.68 -3.24
CA VAL A 829 19.41 -51.88 -4.11
C VAL A 829 20.75 -52.61 -4.06
N LYS A 830 21.84 -51.92 -3.69
CA LYS A 830 23.20 -52.50 -3.50
C LYS A 830 23.37 -53.10 -2.10
N PHE A 831 22.59 -52.59 -1.13
CA PHE A 831 22.66 -52.94 0.28
C PHE A 831 21.74 -54.12 0.62
N LEU A 832 20.67 -54.33 -0.13
CA LEU A 832 19.70 -55.40 0.03
C LEU A 832 20.02 -56.63 -0.82
N ARG A 833 19.51 -57.80 -0.40
CA ARG A 833 19.55 -59.08 -1.13
C ARG A 833 18.20 -59.40 -1.76
N ARG A 834 18.26 -60.15 -2.87
CA ARG A 834 17.12 -60.93 -3.39
C ARG A 834 17.19 -62.41 -2.98
N ASP A 835 18.36 -62.86 -2.54
CA ASP A 835 18.68 -64.23 -2.13
C ASP A 835 18.79 -64.37 -0.60
N PHE A 836 17.74 -64.00 0.14
CA PHE A 836 17.70 -64.10 1.60
C PHE A 836 17.09 -65.42 2.09
N GLU A 837 17.48 -65.87 3.29
CA GLU A 837 16.91 -67.05 3.95
C GLU A 837 15.48 -66.78 4.46
N GLU A 838 14.50 -67.53 3.97
CA GLU A 838 13.13 -67.47 4.49
C GLU A 838 13.03 -67.91 5.97
N GLY A 839 12.04 -67.37 6.67
CA GLY A 839 11.81 -67.65 8.09
C GLY A 839 10.79 -66.69 8.72
N GLU A 840 10.70 -66.69 10.05
CA GLU A 840 9.74 -65.83 10.78
C GLU A 840 9.83 -64.35 10.38
N GLU A 841 8.66 -63.73 10.19
CA GLU A 841 8.52 -62.32 9.82
C GLU A 841 9.01 -61.39 10.94
N GLY A 842 9.75 -60.34 10.56
CA GLY A 842 10.31 -59.37 11.50
C GLY A 842 11.45 -59.92 12.36
N LYS A 843 11.99 -61.10 12.06
CA LYS A 843 13.09 -61.73 12.79
C LYS A 843 14.36 -61.80 11.94
N LYS A 844 15.51 -61.73 12.62
CA LYS A 844 16.86 -61.77 12.01
C LYS A 844 17.03 -60.81 10.79
N PRO A 845 16.63 -59.52 10.86
CA PRO A 845 16.64 -58.61 9.70
C PRO A 845 17.98 -58.47 8.97
N ALA A 846 19.10 -58.74 9.65
CA ALA A 846 20.43 -58.85 9.03
C ALA A 846 20.49 -59.79 7.79
N ARG A 847 19.58 -60.77 7.67
CA ARG A 847 19.45 -61.66 6.50
C ARG A 847 19.24 -60.91 5.18
N PHE A 848 18.58 -59.75 5.24
CA PHE A 848 18.24 -58.96 4.07
C PHE A 848 19.43 -58.17 3.50
N PHE A 849 20.57 -58.11 4.21
CA PHE A 849 21.66 -57.18 3.88
C PHE A 849 22.90 -57.85 3.30
N THR A 850 23.49 -57.20 2.30
CA THR A 850 24.77 -57.56 1.70
C THR A 850 25.94 -57.08 2.58
N ALA A 851 27.17 -57.52 2.26
CA ALA A 851 28.36 -56.93 2.87
C ALA A 851 28.57 -55.46 2.48
N ALA A 852 28.03 -55.01 1.34
CA ALA A 852 28.17 -53.63 0.86
C ALA A 852 27.50 -52.63 1.81
N PHE A 853 26.38 -52.99 2.45
CA PHE A 853 25.75 -52.15 3.47
C PHE A 853 26.71 -51.80 4.61
N LYS A 854 27.42 -52.81 5.14
CA LYS A 854 28.38 -52.59 6.23
C LYS A 854 29.60 -51.80 5.75
N ASN A 855 30.09 -52.06 4.54
CA ASN A 855 31.21 -51.32 3.96
C ASN A 855 30.87 -49.83 3.75
N GLU A 856 29.66 -49.48 3.32
CA GLU A 856 29.26 -48.07 3.18
C GLU A 856 29.04 -47.39 4.55
N LEU A 857 28.55 -48.12 5.57
CA LEU A 857 28.53 -47.59 6.94
C LEU A 857 29.94 -47.24 7.45
N GLU A 858 30.94 -48.10 7.26
CA GLU A 858 32.33 -47.76 7.66
C GLU A 858 32.88 -46.57 6.83
N SER A 859 32.53 -46.49 5.54
CA SER A 859 32.87 -45.36 4.64
C SER A 859 32.29 -44.02 5.15
N VAL A 860 31.01 -44.00 5.55
CA VAL A 860 30.34 -42.84 6.15
C VAL A 860 30.95 -42.46 7.51
N LEU A 861 31.31 -43.46 8.33
CA LEU A 861 31.92 -43.22 9.64
C LEU A 861 33.36 -42.68 9.54
N GLU A 862 34.13 -43.12 8.54
CA GLU A 862 35.48 -42.57 8.28
C GLU A 862 35.40 -41.12 7.74
N MET A 863 34.34 -40.79 6.99
CA MET A 863 34.06 -39.39 6.60
C MET A 863 33.69 -38.54 7.82
N TYR A 864 32.80 -39.01 8.71
CA TYR A 864 32.54 -38.35 10.00
C TYR A 864 33.81 -38.16 10.84
N ARG A 865 34.63 -39.21 10.97
CA ARG A 865 35.92 -39.19 11.66
C ARG A 865 36.85 -38.12 11.07
N THR A 866 36.93 -38.02 9.74
CA THR A 866 37.72 -37.00 9.04
C THR A 866 37.26 -35.58 9.40
N ILE A 867 35.95 -35.31 9.37
CA ILE A 867 35.37 -34.01 9.76
C ILE A 867 35.71 -33.69 11.23
N PHE A 868 35.50 -34.63 12.14
CA PHE A 868 35.75 -34.43 13.58
C PHE A 868 37.24 -34.18 13.87
N MET A 869 38.17 -34.89 13.22
CA MET A 869 39.62 -34.67 13.40
C MET A 869 40.07 -33.29 12.91
N ASP A 870 39.57 -32.81 11.76
CA ASP A 870 39.96 -31.49 11.23
C ASP A 870 39.34 -30.34 12.06
N LEU A 871 38.10 -30.49 12.51
CA LEU A 871 37.46 -29.51 13.42
C LEU A 871 38.09 -29.51 14.82
N GLN A 872 38.47 -30.66 15.37
CA GLN A 872 39.24 -30.75 16.62
C GLN A 872 40.59 -30.03 16.51
N LYS A 873 41.26 -30.15 15.37
CA LYS A 873 42.53 -29.48 15.08
C LYS A 873 42.40 -27.97 14.87
N ARG A 874 41.31 -27.50 14.25
CA ARG A 874 41.10 -26.06 13.93
C ARG A 874 40.40 -25.26 15.03
N LYS A 875 39.44 -25.87 15.73
CA LYS A 875 38.55 -25.23 16.70
C LYS A 875 38.36 -26.13 17.95
N PRO A 876 39.43 -26.47 18.70
CA PRO A 876 39.34 -27.42 19.83
C PRO A 876 38.40 -26.98 20.98
N GLY A 877 38.04 -25.70 21.05
CA GLY A 877 37.06 -25.16 22.02
C GLY A 877 35.62 -25.08 21.51
N MET A 878 35.34 -25.49 20.28
CA MET A 878 34.00 -25.54 19.68
C MET A 878 33.41 -26.94 19.89
N LYS A 879 32.19 -27.01 20.43
CA LYS A 879 31.46 -28.27 20.57
C LYS A 879 30.88 -28.72 19.23
N ILE A 880 30.80 -30.03 19.00
CA ILE A 880 30.21 -30.62 17.79
C ILE A 880 29.05 -31.51 18.23
N PHE A 881 27.84 -31.22 17.77
CA PHE A 881 26.67 -32.06 18.01
C PHE A 881 26.30 -32.77 16.71
N VAL A 882 26.27 -34.10 16.77
CA VAL A 882 25.81 -34.95 15.68
C VAL A 882 24.60 -35.75 16.16
N HIS A 883 23.61 -35.95 15.31
CA HIS A 883 22.51 -36.86 15.60
C HIS A 883 22.50 -38.06 14.64
N GLY A 884 21.81 -39.12 15.04
CA GLY A 884 21.29 -40.09 14.09
C GLY A 884 19.79 -39.89 13.88
N TYR A 885 19.19 -40.74 13.05
CA TYR A 885 17.77 -40.64 12.68
C TYR A 885 16.90 -41.54 13.57
N ASP A 886 15.59 -41.27 13.60
CA ASP A 886 14.59 -42.17 14.18
C ASP A 886 14.36 -43.40 13.25
N TYR A 887 13.17 -44.01 13.25
CA TYR A 887 12.83 -45.15 12.40
C TYR A 887 11.88 -44.76 11.25
N PRO A 888 12.40 -44.54 10.02
CA PRO A 888 11.60 -44.32 8.82
C PRO A 888 10.48 -45.35 8.65
N HIS A 889 9.33 -44.92 8.14
CA HIS A 889 8.14 -45.76 7.98
C HIS A 889 7.97 -46.18 6.51
N PRO A 890 8.45 -47.37 6.09
CA PRO A 890 8.39 -47.78 4.69
C PRO A 890 6.94 -47.96 4.22
N LEU A 891 6.63 -47.49 3.01
CA LEU A 891 5.34 -47.69 2.35
C LEU A 891 5.02 -49.18 2.21
N ALA A 892 3.72 -49.51 2.24
CA ALA A 892 3.23 -50.85 1.97
C ALA A 892 3.64 -51.33 0.56
N SER A 893 3.88 -52.63 0.42
CA SER A 893 4.32 -53.22 -0.85
C SER A 893 3.28 -53.00 -1.97
N GLY A 894 3.74 -52.66 -3.17
CA GLY A 894 2.90 -52.36 -4.33
C GLY A 894 2.24 -50.97 -4.33
N THR A 895 2.62 -50.08 -3.41
CA THR A 895 2.12 -48.69 -3.38
C THR A 895 2.63 -47.88 -4.58
N LYS A 896 1.74 -47.27 -5.37
CA LYS A 896 2.08 -46.52 -6.59
C LYS A 896 2.64 -45.10 -6.37
N LYS A 897 3.04 -44.73 -5.16
CA LYS A 897 3.60 -43.40 -4.84
C LYS A 897 5.08 -43.30 -5.23
N ARG A 898 5.63 -42.08 -5.23
CA ARG A 898 7.10 -41.93 -5.05
C ARG A 898 7.50 -42.51 -3.70
N SER A 899 8.71 -43.07 -3.64
CA SER A 899 9.19 -43.80 -2.47
C SER A 899 10.71 -43.73 -2.36
N TRP A 900 11.17 -43.43 -1.14
CA TRP A 900 12.55 -43.39 -0.70
C TRP A 900 13.05 -44.76 -0.21
N ILE A 901 12.14 -45.63 0.26
CA ILE A 901 12.48 -46.92 0.90
C ILE A 901 11.63 -48.07 0.33
N GLY A 902 10.30 -47.97 0.43
CA GLY A 902 9.35 -49.05 0.09
C GLY A 902 9.50 -49.61 -1.33
N LYS A 903 9.82 -48.77 -2.32
CA LYS A 903 10.17 -49.21 -3.69
C LYS A 903 11.38 -50.14 -3.69
N TYR A 904 12.46 -49.80 -2.98
CA TYR A 904 13.70 -50.58 -3.01
C TYR A 904 13.59 -51.89 -2.24
N LEU A 905 12.69 -51.95 -1.25
CA LEU A 905 12.26 -53.18 -0.61
C LEU A 905 11.42 -54.06 -1.57
N ASP A 906 10.54 -53.47 -2.39
CA ASP A 906 9.79 -54.18 -3.44
C ASP A 906 10.71 -54.68 -4.58
N ASP A 907 11.65 -53.85 -5.03
CA ASP A 907 12.71 -54.21 -5.99
C ASP A 907 13.62 -55.35 -5.47
N CYS A 908 13.54 -55.68 -4.18
CA CYS A 908 14.27 -56.79 -3.55
C CYS A 908 13.34 -57.90 -3.00
N GLU A 909 12.06 -57.91 -3.38
CA GLU A 909 11.04 -58.91 -3.00
C GLU A 909 10.71 -58.98 -1.48
N ILE A 910 11.14 -57.99 -0.68
CA ILE A 910 10.89 -57.89 0.76
C ILE A 910 9.48 -57.30 1.00
N THR A 911 8.46 -58.11 0.75
CA THR A 911 7.05 -57.67 0.70
C THR A 911 6.31 -57.65 2.05
N ARG A 912 6.71 -58.50 3.02
CA ARG A 912 6.03 -58.65 4.32
C ARG A 912 6.22 -57.42 5.23
N GLU A 913 5.15 -56.91 5.85
CA GLU A 913 5.15 -55.64 6.60
C GLU A 913 6.10 -55.65 7.80
N GLY A 914 6.10 -56.71 8.60
CA GLY A 914 6.98 -56.87 9.75
C GLY A 914 8.45 -57.03 9.34
N ASP A 915 8.73 -57.66 8.19
CA ASP A 915 10.08 -57.71 7.63
C ASP A 915 10.55 -56.32 7.19
N ARG A 916 9.74 -55.58 6.41
CA ARG A 916 10.04 -54.22 5.96
C ARG A 916 10.38 -53.30 7.13
N ARG A 917 9.54 -53.26 8.16
CA ARG A 917 9.82 -52.49 9.39
C ARG A 917 11.10 -52.97 10.08
N SER A 918 11.30 -54.28 10.25
CA SER A 918 12.49 -54.80 10.93
C SER A 918 13.81 -54.54 10.16
N ALA A 919 13.77 -54.51 8.83
CA ALA A 919 14.92 -54.23 7.98
C ALA A 919 15.34 -52.76 8.10
N VAL A 920 14.38 -51.83 8.02
CA VAL A 920 14.63 -50.39 8.23
C VAL A 920 15.10 -50.09 9.65
N GLN A 921 14.45 -50.69 10.67
CA GLN A 921 14.90 -50.59 12.06
C GLN A 921 16.32 -51.12 12.25
N TYR A 922 16.72 -52.20 11.56
CA TYR A 922 18.08 -52.72 11.61
C TYR A 922 19.09 -51.77 10.95
N MET A 923 18.76 -51.16 9.80
CA MET A 923 19.63 -50.15 9.17
C MET A 923 19.88 -48.96 10.09
N MET A 924 18.81 -48.38 10.63
CA MET A 924 18.91 -47.21 11.52
C MET A 924 19.62 -47.55 12.82
N ASN A 925 19.45 -48.75 13.38
CA ASN A 925 20.17 -49.15 14.59
C ASN A 925 21.67 -49.41 14.33
N GLU A 926 22.07 -50.05 13.23
CA GLU A 926 23.50 -50.17 12.88
C GLU A 926 24.13 -48.78 12.69
N PHE A 927 23.49 -47.85 11.96
CA PHE A 927 23.99 -46.48 11.80
C PHE A 927 24.10 -45.72 13.14
N ASN A 928 23.01 -45.66 13.91
CA ASN A 928 22.95 -44.91 15.18
C ASN A 928 23.97 -45.45 16.20
N GLU A 929 24.02 -46.76 16.45
CA GLU A 929 24.93 -47.31 17.48
C GLU A 929 26.41 -47.18 17.08
N ARG A 930 26.73 -47.19 15.78
CA ARG A 930 28.11 -46.97 15.31
C ARG A 930 28.54 -45.52 15.42
N LEU A 931 27.67 -44.56 15.07
CA LEU A 931 27.95 -43.13 15.21
C LEU A 931 28.08 -42.73 16.70
N LYS A 932 27.26 -43.33 17.55
CA LYS A 932 27.35 -43.26 19.01
C LYS A 932 28.63 -43.87 19.57
N ALA A 933 29.10 -44.99 19.03
CA ALA A 933 30.39 -45.59 19.40
C ALA A 933 31.59 -44.74 18.95
N LEU A 934 31.53 -44.14 17.75
CA LEU A 934 32.56 -43.23 17.25
C LEU A 934 32.69 -42.00 18.14
N THR A 935 31.58 -41.33 18.46
CA THR A 935 31.58 -40.14 19.34
C THR A 935 31.96 -40.45 20.79
N ALA A 936 31.57 -41.62 21.32
CA ALA A 936 31.96 -42.06 22.66
C ALA A 936 33.43 -42.51 22.78
N SER A 937 34.18 -42.60 21.67
CA SER A 937 35.60 -42.95 21.68
C SER A 937 36.46 -41.92 22.43
N GLU A 938 37.62 -42.35 22.94
CA GLU A 938 38.50 -41.47 23.73
C GLU A 938 38.97 -40.21 22.96
N GLU A 939 39.06 -40.32 21.64
CA GLU A 939 39.46 -39.27 20.70
C GLU A 939 38.43 -38.12 20.60
N PHE A 940 37.13 -38.43 20.66
CA PHE A 940 36.06 -37.48 20.38
C PHE A 940 35.18 -37.12 21.58
N ARG A 941 35.08 -37.97 22.61
CA ARG A 941 34.15 -37.86 23.77
C ARG A 941 34.20 -36.57 24.60
N GLN A 942 35.17 -35.69 24.38
CA GLN A 942 35.26 -34.37 25.05
C GLN A 942 34.61 -33.26 24.22
N GLN A 943 34.63 -33.38 22.89
CA GLN A 943 34.25 -32.32 21.95
C GLN A 943 32.99 -32.68 21.15
N VAL A 944 32.81 -33.94 20.81
CA VAL A 944 31.67 -34.42 20.02
C VAL A 944 30.66 -35.10 20.93
N ASP A 945 29.43 -34.61 20.93
CA ASP A 945 28.29 -35.18 21.64
C ASP A 945 27.29 -35.76 20.62
N TYR A 946 26.89 -37.03 20.80
CA TYR A 946 25.87 -37.68 19.95
C TYR A 946 24.47 -37.53 20.57
N ILE A 947 23.50 -37.21 19.72
CA ILE A 947 22.08 -37.06 20.06
C ILE A 947 21.28 -38.26 19.51
N ASP A 948 20.70 -39.03 20.41
CA ASP A 948 19.86 -40.19 20.10
C ASP A 948 18.41 -39.72 19.85
N LEU A 949 17.96 -39.74 18.60
CA LEU A 949 16.62 -39.29 18.19
C LEU A 949 15.60 -40.43 18.03
N ARG A 950 15.96 -41.67 18.37
CA ARG A 950 15.10 -42.84 18.16
C ARG A 950 13.93 -42.90 19.15
N LYS A 951 12.73 -43.20 18.63
CA LYS A 951 11.43 -43.26 19.33
C LYS A 951 10.97 -41.91 19.88
N ILE A 952 11.29 -40.83 19.17
CA ILE A 952 10.74 -39.50 19.42
C ILE A 952 9.54 -39.26 18.51
N VAL A 953 9.66 -39.59 17.23
CA VAL A 953 8.62 -39.35 16.21
C VAL A 953 7.58 -40.47 16.26
N ARG A 954 6.33 -40.11 16.59
CA ARG A 954 5.20 -41.05 16.63
C ARG A 954 4.74 -41.47 15.22
N ASP A 955 4.01 -42.58 15.13
CA ASP A 955 3.46 -43.08 13.84
C ASP A 955 2.54 -42.06 13.14
N ASP A 956 1.89 -41.14 13.87
CA ASP A 956 1.06 -40.05 13.35
C ASP A 956 1.83 -38.76 13.00
N GLN A 957 3.13 -38.70 13.30
CA GLN A 957 4.00 -37.52 13.12
C GLN A 957 4.93 -37.60 11.89
N TRP A 958 4.80 -38.60 11.03
CA TRP A 958 5.56 -38.69 9.77
C TRP A 958 4.87 -37.92 8.64
N ASP A 959 5.65 -37.22 7.82
CA ASP A 959 5.19 -36.56 6.60
C ASP A 959 5.25 -37.55 5.43
N ASP A 960 6.46 -38.04 5.12
CA ASP A 960 6.72 -39.11 4.15
C ASP A 960 7.42 -40.31 4.80
N GLU A 961 8.09 -41.16 4.01
CA GLU A 961 8.80 -42.33 4.58
C GLU A 961 9.95 -41.95 5.52
N ILE A 962 10.60 -40.80 5.34
CA ILE A 962 11.89 -40.44 5.98
C ILE A 962 11.89 -39.07 6.69
N HIS A 963 10.88 -38.22 6.47
CA HIS A 963 10.74 -36.91 7.10
C HIS A 963 9.61 -36.90 8.13
N PRO A 964 9.84 -36.40 9.36
CA PRO A 964 8.78 -35.98 10.27
C PRO A 964 7.94 -34.83 9.67
N ASN A 965 6.72 -34.64 10.15
CA ASN A 965 5.93 -33.43 9.90
C ASN A 965 6.31 -32.30 10.90
N ASP A 966 5.68 -31.13 10.82
CA ASP A 966 5.99 -29.98 11.69
C ASP A 966 6.00 -30.33 13.21
N GLU A 967 5.11 -31.23 13.66
CA GLU A 967 5.02 -31.65 15.07
C GLU A 967 6.12 -32.64 15.44
N GLY A 968 6.37 -33.64 14.58
CA GLY A 968 7.48 -34.58 14.77
C GLY A 968 8.86 -33.91 14.73
N PHE A 969 9.02 -32.91 13.86
CA PHE A 969 10.21 -32.06 13.84
C PHE A 969 10.33 -31.22 15.13
N GLN A 970 9.22 -30.73 15.69
CA GLN A 970 9.25 -30.02 16.97
C GLN A 970 9.77 -30.92 18.10
N ASP A 971 9.28 -32.17 18.20
CA ASP A 971 9.68 -33.10 19.26
C ASP A 971 11.17 -33.50 19.18
N VAL A 972 11.73 -33.74 17.97
CA VAL A 972 13.20 -33.95 17.84
C VAL A 972 13.99 -32.67 18.10
N SER A 973 13.46 -31.50 17.76
CA SER A 973 14.10 -30.20 18.03
C SER A 973 14.21 -29.91 19.52
N LEU A 974 13.20 -30.30 20.32
CA LEU A 974 13.26 -30.21 21.78
C LEU A 974 14.43 -31.03 22.35
N LYS A 975 14.79 -32.16 21.73
CA LYS A 975 15.95 -32.97 22.13
C LYS A 975 17.28 -32.27 21.83
N VAL A 976 17.39 -31.60 20.69
CA VAL A 976 18.57 -30.78 20.33
C VAL A 976 18.68 -29.55 21.25
N LEU A 977 17.57 -28.87 21.53
CA LEU A 977 17.50 -27.73 22.45
C LEU A 977 17.89 -28.12 23.89
N GLN A 978 17.41 -29.27 24.39
CA GLN A 978 17.88 -29.80 25.68
C GLN A 978 19.40 -29.91 25.71
N LYS A 979 20.00 -30.49 24.66
CA LYS A 979 21.44 -30.73 24.62
C LYS A 979 22.27 -29.44 24.48
N LEU A 980 21.72 -28.41 23.84
CA LEU A 980 22.32 -27.07 23.81
C LEU A 980 22.33 -26.43 25.21
N VAL A 981 21.22 -26.50 25.94
CA VAL A 981 21.10 -25.96 27.32
C VAL A 981 21.93 -26.74 28.36
N GLU A 982 22.32 -27.98 28.06
CA GLU A 982 23.27 -28.76 28.89
C GLU A 982 24.74 -28.32 28.73
N VAL A 983 25.06 -27.46 27.76
CA VAL A 983 26.44 -27.22 27.27
C VAL A 983 26.79 -25.72 27.13
N LEU A 984 25.80 -24.84 27.03
CA LEU A 984 25.92 -23.39 26.82
C LEU A 984 25.52 -22.58 28.06
#